data_AF-A0A1V4ZE79-F1
#
_entry.id   AF-A0A1V4ZE79-F1
#
_cell.length_a   1.000
_cell.length_b   1.000
_cell.length_c   1.000
_cell.angle_alpha   90.00
_cell.angle_beta   90.00
_cell.angle_gamma   90.00
#
_symmetry.space_group_name_H-M   'P 1'
#
loop_
_entity.id
_entity.type
_entity.pdbx_description
1 polymer ?
#
loop_
_entity_poly.entity_id
_entity_poly.type
_entity_poly.pdbx_seq_one_letter_code
_entity_poly.pdbx_strand_id
1 'polypeptide(L)'
;MNRKIAVGLVTAMLLASGILLVLPSSSDAYTSSSPIRLNGEGELLYAILENQWTGSGTPTNPVIITQLVINAPAGGSGIFLGNISSHVVIRDCYVYASKDTGTIFGPGSGIEVYNSSNVTIERCQILYNHIGVMLVSSNQVNVKNNFIITSSTYADGDASIYSVMSDRCNITNNQMSSEVANTLVLSGSDNNLISGNTVFDSSGYGIYLYDTSSNNRIFNNTILNCYYGISLIGGTENNTIIANGIQNSTSYGIISINTKNNDFYANILAKNNGANNTYSVGHIQAYDLGTNRWDVGGYGNCWRDLQTDPNDDGMVDGTYPISGGTMIDQHPVKMNVTVSWPTEKTTYTKLSYVNVSGTAIDGIGIIKVVWYNEDLDLYGNCSGTSSWIGNVKLRQGYNNVTIFVIDNLGARFSSKVRFISSNVGPSIVSSGGSSIYTNVQTPSNLTVKVSCAYDITYVNLTWHIGNVAEPAVSVPVSGKYYNYTIARSLNDGQNSLNVTATDILGNVRYLNISLVYDVTAPGIVSVFPPGPIAPTNTYFIIKFSEPMKQSTVHLDLGNISASYYWTGNTVTIVPTSVLKADKAYFLAINGTDLAGNALPSGSTITFTTAASATVYGRVDDMNGNPVEGAQVSLGGKTTTTASDGSYSIENLAAGNYTITVSKVGYATVTETIYVAAGASVQVANKYLEENAGRVTIEFIVASIVAMLALIGVGAYILRKK
;
A
#
# COMPACT_ATOMS: atom_id res chain seq x y z
N MET A 1 0.99 -27.71 14.17
CA MET A 1 0.70 -27.32 12.78
C MET A 1 0.26 -25.87 12.76
N ASN A 2 0.88 -25.04 11.92
CA ASN A 2 0.88 -23.57 12.04
C ASN A 2 -0.50 -22.92 11.83
N ARG A 3 -0.90 -21.99 12.73
CA ARG A 3 -2.08 -21.09 12.66
C ARG A 3 -2.32 -20.46 11.27
N LYS A 4 -1.28 -20.29 10.45
CA LYS A 4 -1.37 -19.73 9.09
C LYS A 4 -1.90 -20.69 8.02
N ILE A 5 -1.81 -22.00 8.23
CA ILE A 5 -2.23 -23.01 7.24
C ILE A 5 -3.75 -23.29 7.36
N ALA A 6 -4.29 -23.28 8.58
CA ALA A 6 -5.71 -23.51 8.83
C ALA A 6 -6.59 -22.32 8.39
N VAL A 7 -6.15 -21.08 8.66
CA VAL A 7 -6.82 -19.87 8.15
C VAL A 7 -6.76 -19.81 6.62
N GLY A 8 -5.64 -20.24 6.01
CA GLY A 8 -5.44 -20.24 4.57
C GLY A 8 -6.30 -21.26 3.80
N LEU A 9 -6.53 -22.45 4.35
CA LEU A 9 -7.44 -23.43 3.73
C LEU A 9 -8.91 -23.02 3.84
N VAL A 10 -9.32 -22.49 5.00
CA VAL A 10 -10.69 -22.00 5.24
C VAL A 10 -10.98 -20.77 4.36
N THR A 11 -10.04 -19.82 4.22
CA THR A 11 -10.19 -18.70 3.26
C THR A 11 -10.18 -19.15 1.81
N ALA A 12 -9.38 -20.14 1.42
CA ALA A 12 -9.35 -20.64 0.03
C ALA A 12 -10.65 -21.38 -0.37
N MET A 13 -11.26 -22.15 0.54
CA MET A 13 -12.55 -22.81 0.32
C MET A 13 -13.73 -21.80 0.33
N LEU A 14 -13.69 -20.79 1.21
CA LEU A 14 -14.73 -19.75 1.31
C LEU A 14 -14.70 -18.72 0.17
N LEU A 15 -13.52 -18.43 -0.40
CA LEU A 15 -13.38 -17.58 -1.59
C LEU A 15 -13.96 -18.25 -2.85
N ALA A 16 -13.98 -19.59 -2.90
CA ALA A 16 -14.61 -20.34 -3.98
C ALA A 16 -16.15 -20.37 -3.90
N SER A 17 -16.73 -20.21 -2.71
CA SER A 17 -18.17 -20.16 -2.45
C SER A 17 -18.76 -18.74 -2.35
N GLY A 18 -17.92 -17.70 -2.42
CA GLY A 18 -18.36 -16.30 -2.43
C GLY A 18 -18.82 -15.77 -1.07
N ILE A 19 -18.43 -16.42 0.03
CA ILE A 19 -18.78 -16.04 1.40
C ILE A 19 -17.71 -15.09 1.96
N LEU A 20 -18.12 -13.88 2.35
CA LEU A 20 -17.25 -12.89 2.99
C LEU A 20 -17.02 -13.25 4.46
N LEU A 21 -15.76 -13.49 4.82
CA LEU A 21 -15.31 -13.71 6.18
C LEU A 21 -15.08 -12.36 6.88
N VAL A 22 -15.79 -12.10 7.97
CA VAL A 22 -15.43 -11.01 8.90
C VAL A 22 -14.60 -11.63 10.02
N LEU A 23 -13.28 -11.69 9.85
CA LEU A 23 -12.39 -11.93 10.99
C LEU A 23 -12.32 -10.62 11.80
N PRO A 24 -12.50 -10.66 13.13
CA PRO A 24 -12.16 -9.55 13.99
C PRO A 24 -10.73 -9.09 13.71
N SER A 25 -10.59 -7.80 13.45
CA SER A 25 -9.30 -7.17 13.19
C SER A 25 -8.40 -7.24 14.43
N SER A 26 -7.18 -7.74 14.23
CA SER A 26 -6.02 -7.75 15.15
C SER A 26 -6.08 -8.69 16.38
N SER A 27 -4.95 -9.35 16.63
CA SER A 27 -4.70 -10.32 17.70
C SER A 27 -4.56 -9.71 19.10
N ASP A 28 -4.75 -8.40 19.26
CA ASP A 28 -4.39 -7.65 20.46
C ASP A 28 -5.60 -7.35 21.38
N ALA A 29 -6.78 -7.92 21.11
CA ALA A 29 -8.03 -7.57 21.78
C ALA A 29 -8.61 -8.66 22.70
N TYR A 30 -7.88 -9.75 22.97
CA TYR A 30 -8.41 -10.86 23.79
C TYR A 30 -7.59 -11.12 25.06
N THR A 31 -8.29 -11.40 26.15
CA THR A 31 -7.72 -11.86 27.42
C THR A 31 -7.79 -13.39 27.52
N SER A 32 -6.69 -14.05 27.86
CA SER A 32 -6.68 -15.50 28.09
C SER A 32 -7.54 -15.84 29.31
N SER A 33 -8.37 -16.86 29.21
CA SER A 33 -9.17 -17.36 30.34
C SER A 33 -9.19 -18.89 30.36
N SER A 34 -9.22 -19.45 31.57
CA SER A 34 -9.50 -20.87 31.78
C SER A 34 -10.95 -21.19 31.35
N PRO A 35 -11.29 -22.47 31.09
CA PRO A 35 -12.68 -22.85 30.86
C PRO A 35 -13.61 -22.36 31.97
N ILE A 36 -14.73 -21.77 31.58
CA ILE A 36 -15.71 -21.19 32.50
C ILE A 36 -16.80 -22.23 32.74
N ARG A 37 -17.12 -22.49 34.01
CA ARG A 37 -18.26 -23.32 34.40
C ARG A 37 -19.07 -22.61 35.46
N LEU A 38 -20.32 -22.31 35.15
CA LEU A 38 -21.27 -21.67 36.04
C LEU A 38 -22.53 -22.52 36.08
N ASN A 39 -22.92 -22.97 37.25
CA ASN A 39 -24.07 -23.84 37.47
C ASN A 39 -24.98 -23.27 38.58
N GLY A 40 -25.80 -22.30 38.20
CA GLY A 40 -26.73 -21.61 39.09
C GLY A 40 -26.40 -20.13 39.32
N GLU A 41 -27.41 -19.38 39.76
CA GLU A 41 -27.34 -17.92 39.96
C GLU A 41 -26.27 -17.49 40.99
N GLY A 42 -26.03 -18.32 42.02
CA GLY A 42 -25.01 -18.03 43.04
C GLY A 42 -23.59 -18.05 42.47
N GLU A 43 -23.28 -19.03 41.61
CA GLU A 43 -21.97 -19.11 40.94
C GLU A 43 -21.81 -17.99 39.93
N LEU A 44 -22.87 -17.62 39.21
CA LEU A 44 -22.87 -16.47 38.32
C LEU A 44 -22.55 -15.17 39.08
N LEU A 45 -23.20 -14.94 40.23
CA LEU A 45 -22.95 -13.74 41.05
C LEU A 45 -21.50 -13.68 41.55
N TYR A 46 -20.95 -14.81 41.98
CA TYR A 46 -19.53 -14.88 42.39
C TYR A 46 -18.60 -14.58 41.22
N ALA A 47 -18.84 -15.18 40.05
CA ALA A 47 -18.03 -14.98 38.86
C ALA A 47 -18.05 -13.53 38.35
N ILE A 48 -19.19 -12.83 38.47
CA ILE A 48 -19.29 -11.39 38.14
C ILE A 48 -18.30 -10.58 38.98
N LEU A 49 -18.24 -10.83 40.29
CA LEU A 49 -17.34 -10.11 41.20
C LEU A 49 -15.87 -10.47 40.94
N GLU A 50 -15.58 -11.76 40.78
CA GLU A 50 -14.21 -12.27 40.58
C GLU A 50 -13.60 -11.79 39.26
N ASN A 51 -14.37 -11.86 38.17
CA ASN A 51 -13.89 -11.50 36.83
C ASN A 51 -14.16 -10.04 36.46
N GLN A 52 -14.75 -9.26 37.36
CA GLN A 52 -15.16 -7.87 37.15
C GLN A 52 -16.03 -7.71 35.89
N TRP A 53 -16.91 -8.68 35.64
CA TRP A 53 -17.84 -8.59 34.51
C TRP A 53 -18.88 -7.50 34.75
N THR A 54 -19.31 -6.87 33.66
CA THR A 54 -20.33 -5.81 33.72
C THR A 54 -21.72 -6.42 33.62
N GLY A 55 -22.72 -5.72 34.18
CA GLY A 55 -24.12 -6.11 34.09
C GLY A 55 -24.70 -6.70 35.37
N SER A 56 -26.03 -6.61 35.51
CA SER A 56 -26.77 -7.09 36.69
C SER A 56 -27.66 -8.30 36.39
N GLY A 57 -27.59 -8.87 35.18
CA GLY A 57 -28.42 -10.02 34.77
C GLY A 57 -29.87 -9.66 34.42
N THR A 58 -30.19 -8.39 34.22
CA THR A 58 -31.54 -7.94 33.82
C THR A 58 -31.63 -7.76 32.30
N PRO A 59 -32.83 -7.77 31.68
CA PRO A 59 -32.96 -7.56 30.24
C PRO A 59 -32.29 -6.29 29.70
N THR A 60 -32.35 -5.20 30.48
CA THR A 60 -31.76 -3.90 30.12
C THR A 60 -30.29 -3.77 30.53
N ASN A 61 -29.78 -4.70 31.33
CA ASN A 61 -28.41 -4.69 31.84
C ASN A 61 -27.90 -6.12 32.03
N PRO A 62 -27.70 -6.89 30.94
CA PRO A 62 -27.30 -8.28 31.00
C PRO A 62 -25.84 -8.41 31.45
N VAL A 63 -25.49 -9.55 32.05
CA VAL A 63 -24.10 -9.90 32.37
C VAL A 63 -23.32 -10.08 31.07
N ILE A 64 -22.17 -9.43 30.93
CA ILE A 64 -21.36 -9.47 29.72
C ILE A 64 -20.10 -10.30 29.94
N ILE A 65 -20.01 -11.44 29.24
CA ILE A 65 -18.79 -12.25 29.11
C ILE A 65 -18.19 -11.94 27.73
N THR A 66 -17.04 -11.28 27.68
CA THR A 66 -16.53 -10.75 26.40
C THR A 66 -15.02 -10.73 26.28
N GLN A 67 -14.51 -10.75 25.04
CA GLN A 67 -13.08 -10.60 24.72
C GLN A 67 -12.20 -11.67 25.37
N LEU A 68 -12.70 -12.89 25.51
CA LEU A 68 -11.94 -14.01 26.08
C LEU A 68 -11.40 -14.95 25.00
N VAL A 69 -10.18 -15.43 25.19
CA VAL A 69 -9.64 -16.60 24.49
C VAL A 69 -9.63 -17.77 25.45
N ILE A 70 -10.36 -18.83 25.11
CA ILE A 70 -10.54 -20.02 25.95
C ILE A 70 -10.10 -21.25 25.16
N ASN A 71 -9.11 -21.95 25.70
CA ASN A 71 -8.61 -23.23 25.20
C ASN A 71 -9.02 -24.34 26.16
N ALA A 72 -9.79 -25.33 25.71
CA ALA A 72 -10.36 -26.37 26.58
C ALA A 72 -9.93 -27.81 26.23
N PRO A 73 -8.62 -28.12 26.11
CA PRO A 73 -8.15 -29.40 25.58
C PRO A 73 -8.31 -30.58 26.56
N ALA A 74 -8.49 -30.31 27.85
CA ALA A 74 -8.57 -31.31 28.91
C ALA A 74 -9.95 -31.97 29.04
N GLY A 75 -10.90 -31.60 28.18
CA GLY A 75 -12.22 -32.20 28.10
C GLY A 75 -13.33 -31.41 28.81
N GLY A 76 -14.52 -31.45 28.20
CA GLY A 76 -15.74 -30.75 28.61
C GLY A 76 -15.89 -29.40 27.90
N SER A 77 -16.90 -28.64 28.32
CA SER A 77 -17.27 -27.40 27.61
C SER A 77 -16.34 -26.24 27.92
N GLY A 78 -16.04 -25.38 26.93
CA GLY A 78 -15.16 -24.22 27.10
C GLY A 78 -15.82 -23.12 27.94
N ILE A 79 -17.09 -22.82 27.64
CA ILE A 79 -17.98 -22.06 28.51
C ILE A 79 -19.20 -22.93 28.78
N PHE A 80 -19.52 -23.18 30.05
CA PHE A 80 -20.73 -23.86 30.47
C PHE A 80 -21.58 -22.92 31.32
N LEU A 81 -22.84 -22.72 30.92
CA LEU A 81 -23.86 -21.99 31.65
C LEU A 81 -25.04 -22.93 31.96
N GLY A 82 -25.11 -23.40 33.20
CA GLY A 82 -26.13 -24.31 33.70
C GLY A 82 -27.06 -23.64 34.69
N ASN A 83 -28.37 -23.92 34.62
CA ASN A 83 -29.36 -23.49 35.61
C ASN A 83 -29.38 -21.96 35.86
N ILE A 84 -29.22 -21.17 34.79
CA ILE A 84 -29.20 -19.70 34.84
C ILE A 84 -30.46 -19.14 34.15
N SER A 85 -31.15 -18.25 34.83
CA SER A 85 -32.31 -17.48 34.37
C SER A 85 -31.99 -16.01 34.13
N SER A 86 -30.91 -15.50 34.74
CA SER A 86 -30.38 -14.16 34.50
C SER A 86 -30.00 -13.94 33.02
N HIS A 87 -30.13 -12.70 32.55
CA HIS A 87 -29.74 -12.34 31.17
C HIS A 87 -28.22 -12.29 31.04
N VAL A 88 -27.67 -13.16 30.19
CA VAL A 88 -26.22 -13.26 29.96
C VAL A 88 -25.92 -13.09 28.48
N VAL A 89 -24.90 -12.30 28.15
CA VAL A 89 -24.39 -12.12 26.79
C VAL A 89 -22.94 -12.60 26.75
N ILE A 90 -22.70 -13.67 26.01
CA ILE A 90 -21.37 -14.11 25.60
C ILE A 90 -21.08 -13.47 24.24
N ARG A 91 -20.08 -12.59 24.15
CA ARG A 91 -19.78 -11.90 22.90
C ARG A 91 -18.32 -11.65 22.62
N ASP A 92 -17.96 -11.64 21.34
CA ASP A 92 -16.59 -11.32 20.93
C ASP A 92 -15.56 -12.22 21.63
N CYS A 93 -15.86 -13.52 21.79
CA CYS A 93 -14.98 -14.52 22.42
C CYS A 93 -14.41 -15.48 21.36
N TYR A 94 -13.22 -16.03 21.61
CA TYR A 94 -12.61 -17.10 20.83
C TYR A 94 -12.48 -18.37 21.67
N VAL A 95 -13.28 -19.39 21.36
CA VAL A 95 -13.35 -20.65 22.11
C VAL A 95 -12.95 -21.83 21.22
N TYR A 96 -11.98 -22.62 21.66
CA TYR A 96 -11.45 -23.70 20.83
C TYR A 96 -10.94 -24.93 21.60
N ALA A 97 -10.84 -26.04 20.86
CA ALA A 97 -10.29 -27.32 21.29
C ALA A 97 -11.00 -28.03 22.45
N SER A 98 -12.27 -27.70 22.72
CA SER A 98 -13.13 -28.51 23.61
C SER A 98 -13.30 -29.92 23.06
N LYS A 99 -13.23 -30.93 23.95
CA LYS A 99 -13.26 -32.36 23.62
C LYS A 99 -14.29 -33.08 24.48
N ASP A 100 -14.98 -34.07 23.92
CA ASP A 100 -15.86 -34.94 24.70
C ASP A 100 -15.06 -35.71 25.77
N THR A 101 -15.64 -35.83 26.95
CA THR A 101 -15.10 -36.57 28.11
C THR A 101 -15.82 -37.87 28.37
N GLY A 102 -16.89 -38.18 27.63
CA GLY A 102 -17.76 -39.33 27.87
C GLY A 102 -18.66 -39.16 29.10
N THR A 103 -18.76 -37.94 29.65
CA THR A 103 -19.65 -37.63 30.78
C THR A 103 -20.85 -36.81 30.30
N ILE A 104 -22.00 -36.95 30.97
CA ILE A 104 -23.24 -36.22 30.61
C ILE A 104 -23.11 -34.70 30.71
N PHE A 105 -22.08 -34.18 31.40
CA PHE A 105 -21.81 -32.74 31.58
C PHE A 105 -20.54 -32.28 30.88
N GLY A 106 -19.94 -33.14 30.05
CA GLY A 106 -18.74 -32.82 29.30
C GLY A 106 -18.81 -33.27 27.86
N PRO A 107 -19.82 -32.83 27.08
CA PRO A 107 -20.00 -33.21 25.68
C PRO A 107 -18.94 -32.60 24.74
N GLY A 108 -18.00 -31.82 25.27
CA GLY A 108 -16.92 -31.21 24.49
C GLY A 108 -17.36 -29.98 23.70
N SER A 109 -18.36 -29.25 24.17
CA SER A 109 -18.87 -28.07 23.47
C SER A 109 -17.92 -26.87 23.59
N GLY A 110 -17.84 -26.03 22.57
CA GLY A 110 -17.22 -24.70 22.73
C GLY A 110 -17.98 -23.91 23.79
N ILE A 111 -19.28 -23.74 23.56
CA ILE A 111 -20.21 -23.08 24.50
C ILE A 111 -21.40 -24.01 24.74
N GLU A 112 -21.76 -24.24 25.99
CA GLU A 112 -22.90 -25.03 26.40
C GLU A 112 -23.85 -24.21 27.28
N VAL A 113 -25.14 -24.25 26.96
CA VAL A 113 -26.23 -23.65 27.72
C VAL A 113 -27.17 -24.78 28.13
N TYR A 114 -27.25 -25.03 29.43
CA TYR A 114 -27.95 -26.17 30.02
C TYR A 114 -29.04 -25.69 30.99
N ASN A 115 -30.27 -26.14 30.80
CA ASN A 115 -31.43 -25.79 31.63
C ASN A 115 -31.50 -24.29 31.98
N SER A 116 -31.27 -23.44 30.99
CA SER A 116 -31.09 -22.00 31.18
C SER A 116 -31.96 -21.21 30.21
N SER A 117 -32.13 -19.92 30.49
CA SER A 117 -32.86 -19.00 29.60
C SER A 117 -32.20 -17.63 29.53
N ASN A 118 -32.62 -16.82 28.57
CA ASN A 118 -32.16 -15.42 28.41
C ASN A 118 -30.66 -15.28 28.10
N VAL A 119 -30.07 -16.28 27.45
CA VAL A 119 -28.66 -16.25 27.03
C VAL A 119 -28.54 -15.76 25.59
N THR A 120 -27.59 -14.87 25.32
CA THR A 120 -27.21 -14.46 23.96
C THR A 120 -25.75 -14.82 23.69
N ILE A 121 -25.47 -15.49 22.58
CA ILE A 121 -24.14 -15.82 22.08
C ILE A 121 -23.95 -15.06 20.77
N GLU A 122 -23.07 -14.06 20.73
CA GLU A 122 -22.89 -13.23 19.53
C GLU A 122 -21.46 -12.86 19.16
N ARG A 123 -21.15 -12.80 17.85
CA ARG A 123 -19.82 -12.40 17.35
C ARG A 123 -18.66 -13.23 17.92
N CYS A 124 -18.91 -14.47 18.30
CA CYS A 124 -17.89 -15.39 18.78
C CYS A 124 -17.26 -16.18 17.62
N GLN A 125 -15.99 -16.53 17.79
CA GLN A 125 -15.30 -17.55 17.00
C GLN A 125 -15.24 -18.85 17.80
N ILE A 126 -15.84 -19.92 17.29
CA ILE A 126 -15.98 -21.18 18.01
C ILE A 126 -15.43 -22.29 17.12
N LEU A 127 -14.15 -22.63 17.31
CA LEU A 127 -13.39 -23.41 16.33
C LEU A 127 -12.83 -24.70 16.91
N TYR A 128 -12.84 -25.77 16.11
CA TYR A 128 -12.15 -27.04 16.41
C TYR A 128 -12.58 -27.68 17.73
N ASN A 129 -13.84 -27.46 18.12
CA ASN A 129 -14.49 -28.13 19.23
C ASN A 129 -15.21 -29.39 18.72
N HIS A 130 -15.54 -30.33 19.62
CA HIS A 130 -16.42 -31.46 19.31
C HIS A 130 -17.79 -30.93 18.86
N ILE A 131 -18.47 -30.22 19.76
CA ILE A 131 -19.67 -29.44 19.45
C ILE A 131 -19.32 -27.95 19.49
N GLY A 132 -19.85 -27.13 18.59
CA GLY A 132 -19.63 -25.68 18.63
C GLY A 132 -20.42 -25.04 19.77
N VAL A 133 -21.73 -24.95 19.59
CA VAL A 133 -22.69 -24.48 20.60
C VAL A 133 -23.69 -25.59 20.90
N MET A 134 -23.89 -25.90 22.17
CA MET A 134 -24.88 -26.87 22.61
C MET A 134 -25.94 -26.19 23.47
N LEU A 135 -27.21 -26.41 23.14
CA LEU A 135 -28.37 -25.98 23.93
C LEU A 135 -29.08 -27.24 24.43
N VAL A 136 -29.27 -27.34 25.73
CA VAL A 136 -29.93 -28.49 26.36
C VAL A 136 -30.99 -28.00 27.30
N SER A 137 -32.24 -28.41 27.10
CA SER A 137 -33.39 -28.03 27.93
C SER A 137 -33.49 -26.52 28.18
N SER A 138 -33.05 -25.72 27.20
CA SER A 138 -32.86 -24.27 27.37
C SER A 138 -33.82 -23.49 26.49
N ASN A 139 -34.27 -22.33 26.97
CA ASN A 139 -35.34 -21.58 26.33
C ASN A 139 -34.91 -20.14 26.05
N GLN A 140 -35.42 -19.52 24.98
CA GLN A 140 -35.16 -18.11 24.69
C GLN A 140 -33.66 -17.77 24.56
N VAL A 141 -32.88 -18.70 24.00
CA VAL A 141 -31.46 -18.48 23.71
C VAL A 141 -31.29 -17.88 22.32
N ASN A 142 -30.46 -16.85 22.20
CA ASN A 142 -30.14 -16.20 20.94
C ASN A 142 -28.71 -16.54 20.51
N VAL A 143 -28.52 -17.32 19.46
CA VAL A 143 -27.20 -17.61 18.88
C VAL A 143 -27.10 -16.85 17.57
N LYS A 144 -26.31 -15.77 17.50
CA LYS A 144 -26.28 -14.90 16.32
C LYS A 144 -24.93 -14.34 15.91
N ASN A 145 -24.72 -14.16 14.60
CA ASN A 145 -23.50 -13.55 14.06
C ASN A 145 -22.21 -14.26 14.51
N ASN A 146 -22.25 -15.57 14.76
CA ASN A 146 -21.05 -16.33 15.16
C ASN A 146 -20.41 -17.02 13.96
N PHE A 147 -19.11 -17.29 14.08
CA PHE A 147 -18.35 -18.10 13.14
C PHE A 147 -17.95 -19.41 13.82
N ILE A 148 -18.54 -20.52 13.37
CA ILE A 148 -18.46 -21.81 14.06
C ILE A 148 -17.94 -22.86 13.08
N ILE A 149 -16.81 -23.46 13.40
CA ILE A 149 -16.27 -24.59 12.62
C ILE A 149 -15.96 -25.71 13.59
N THR A 150 -16.57 -26.86 13.38
CA THR A 150 -16.33 -28.08 14.15
C THR A 150 -15.48 -29.06 13.35
N SER A 151 -14.48 -29.62 14.01
CA SER A 151 -13.61 -30.66 13.45
C SER A 151 -13.44 -31.74 14.52
N SER A 152 -14.23 -32.78 14.41
CA SER A 152 -14.21 -33.90 15.32
C SER A 152 -13.65 -35.14 14.64
N THR A 153 -13.21 -36.13 15.42
CA THR A 153 -12.86 -37.48 14.92
C THR A 153 -13.99 -38.49 15.13
N TYR A 154 -15.10 -38.05 15.73
CA TYR A 154 -16.30 -38.84 15.96
C TYR A 154 -17.28 -38.56 14.81
N ALA A 155 -18.03 -39.58 14.39
CA ALA A 155 -19.01 -39.46 13.32
C ALA A 155 -20.43 -39.18 13.86
N ASP A 156 -20.68 -39.55 15.12
CA ASP A 156 -22.00 -39.49 15.76
C ASP A 156 -22.03 -38.41 16.85
N GLY A 157 -22.99 -37.50 16.78
CA GLY A 157 -23.27 -36.50 17.82
C GLY A 157 -22.60 -35.13 17.63
N ASP A 158 -21.77 -34.96 16.60
CA ASP A 158 -21.12 -33.68 16.30
C ASP A 158 -22.02 -32.70 15.55
N ALA A 159 -21.99 -31.45 15.99
CA ALA A 159 -22.62 -30.34 15.29
C ALA A 159 -21.95 -28.99 15.61
N SER A 160 -21.97 -28.07 14.64
CA SER A 160 -21.64 -26.67 14.91
C SER A 160 -22.63 -26.07 15.91
N ILE A 161 -23.92 -26.36 15.76
CA ILE A 161 -24.93 -26.06 16.77
C ILE A 161 -25.81 -27.28 16.98
N TYR A 162 -25.96 -27.69 18.24
CA TYR A 162 -26.85 -28.79 18.64
C TYR A 162 -27.85 -28.29 19.68
N SER A 163 -29.12 -28.28 19.32
CA SER A 163 -30.24 -27.96 20.21
C SER A 163 -30.99 -29.25 20.59
N VAL A 164 -31.11 -29.50 21.89
CA VAL A 164 -31.80 -30.66 22.47
C VAL A 164 -32.86 -30.17 23.44
N MET A 165 -34.12 -30.50 23.21
CA MET A 165 -35.27 -30.09 24.04
C MET A 165 -35.28 -28.60 24.38
N SER A 166 -34.85 -27.76 23.43
CA SER A 166 -34.63 -26.33 23.66
C SER A 166 -35.54 -25.53 22.74
N ASP A 167 -36.41 -24.72 23.33
CA ASP A 167 -37.52 -24.09 22.60
C ASP A 167 -37.40 -22.57 22.56
N ARG A 168 -38.10 -21.97 21.60
CA ARG A 168 -38.18 -20.49 21.46
C ARG A 168 -36.81 -19.83 21.33
N CYS A 169 -35.83 -20.55 20.79
CA CYS A 169 -34.49 -20.06 20.53
C CYS A 169 -34.39 -19.44 19.14
N ASN A 170 -33.53 -18.44 18.99
CA ASN A 170 -33.24 -17.77 17.72
C ASN A 170 -31.81 -18.06 17.30
N ILE A 171 -31.64 -18.74 16.18
CA ILE A 171 -30.34 -19.07 15.58
C ILE A 171 -30.23 -18.27 14.29
N THR A 172 -29.50 -17.16 14.30
CA THR A 172 -29.56 -16.19 13.18
C THR A 172 -28.21 -15.67 12.71
N ASN A 173 -28.01 -15.57 11.39
CA ASN A 173 -26.81 -14.96 10.79
C ASN A 173 -25.48 -15.61 11.24
N ASN A 174 -25.48 -16.90 11.60
CA ASN A 174 -24.25 -17.62 11.90
C ASN A 174 -23.66 -18.22 10.63
N GLN A 175 -22.33 -18.27 10.55
CA GLN A 175 -21.60 -19.01 9.52
C GLN A 175 -21.06 -20.28 10.14
N MET A 176 -21.43 -21.44 9.58
CA MET A 176 -21.25 -22.74 10.24
C MET A 176 -20.82 -23.81 9.25
N SER A 177 -19.86 -24.65 9.68
CA SER A 177 -19.40 -25.81 8.93
C SER A 177 -18.94 -26.92 9.86
N SER A 178 -19.17 -28.17 9.44
CA SER A 178 -18.81 -29.37 10.18
C SER A 178 -18.17 -30.40 9.25
N GLU A 179 -16.90 -30.70 9.50
CA GLU A 179 -16.10 -31.56 8.59
C GLU A 179 -16.57 -33.03 8.60
N VAL A 180 -17.10 -33.53 9.72
CA VAL A 180 -17.31 -34.98 9.93
C VAL A 180 -18.75 -35.40 10.20
N ALA A 181 -19.66 -34.44 10.37
CA ALA A 181 -21.04 -34.75 10.76
C ALA A 181 -22.04 -33.66 10.28
N ASN A 182 -23.05 -33.43 11.11
CA ASN A 182 -24.12 -32.46 10.88
C ASN A 182 -23.64 -31.05 11.23
N THR A 183 -24.28 -30.02 10.69
CA THR A 183 -23.90 -28.63 11.01
C THR A 183 -24.83 -28.02 12.05
N LEU A 184 -26.15 -27.97 11.78
CA LEU A 184 -27.15 -27.45 12.70
C LEU A 184 -28.20 -28.53 12.99
N VAL A 185 -28.37 -28.88 14.27
CA VAL A 185 -29.26 -29.98 14.69
C VAL A 185 -30.29 -29.49 15.71
N LEU A 186 -31.55 -29.84 15.48
CA LEU A 186 -32.68 -29.71 16.41
C LEU A 186 -33.22 -31.10 16.75
N SER A 187 -33.22 -31.42 18.04
CA SER A 187 -33.72 -32.66 18.62
C SER A 187 -34.77 -32.35 19.68
N GLY A 188 -36.02 -32.80 19.49
CA GLY A 188 -37.15 -32.46 20.35
C GLY A 188 -37.29 -30.97 20.65
N SER A 189 -36.85 -30.09 19.74
CA SER A 189 -36.72 -28.66 19.96
C SER A 189 -37.76 -27.91 19.12
N ASP A 190 -38.64 -27.18 19.79
CA ASP A 190 -39.85 -26.62 19.18
C ASP A 190 -39.87 -25.09 19.17
N ASN A 191 -40.68 -24.51 18.30
CA ASN A 191 -40.93 -23.06 18.26
C ASN A 191 -39.65 -22.21 18.05
N ASN A 192 -38.64 -22.76 17.37
CA ASN A 192 -37.37 -22.08 17.13
C ASN A 192 -37.37 -21.32 15.79
N LEU A 193 -36.58 -20.26 15.74
CA LEU A 193 -36.35 -19.45 14.54
C LEU A 193 -34.92 -19.66 14.03
N ILE A 194 -34.79 -20.11 12.79
CA ILE A 194 -33.49 -20.35 12.14
C ILE A 194 -33.42 -19.49 10.90
N SER A 195 -32.62 -18.42 10.90
CA SER A 195 -32.64 -17.49 9.77
C SER A 195 -31.37 -16.75 9.42
N GLY A 196 -31.13 -16.54 8.13
CA GLY A 196 -29.96 -15.78 7.67
C GLY A 196 -28.63 -16.51 7.89
N ASN A 197 -28.65 -17.78 8.32
CA ASN A 197 -27.44 -18.55 8.56
C ASN A 197 -26.84 -19.04 7.23
N THR A 198 -25.52 -19.16 7.22
CA THR A 198 -24.77 -19.80 6.14
C THR A 198 -24.21 -21.12 6.64
N VAL A 199 -24.75 -22.22 6.15
CA VAL A 199 -24.30 -23.59 6.42
C VAL A 199 -23.54 -24.08 5.20
N PHE A 200 -22.30 -24.54 5.37
CA PHE A 200 -21.48 -24.96 4.24
C PHE A 200 -20.57 -26.15 4.57
N ASP A 201 -20.26 -26.93 3.53
CA ASP A 201 -19.29 -28.04 3.57
C ASP A 201 -19.59 -29.03 4.72
N SER A 202 -20.85 -29.47 4.84
CA SER A 202 -21.27 -30.47 5.84
C SER A 202 -21.19 -31.87 5.24
N SER A 203 -20.41 -32.76 5.84
CA SER A 203 -20.35 -34.16 5.40
C SER A 203 -21.61 -34.98 5.74
N GLY A 204 -22.41 -34.52 6.71
CA GLY A 204 -23.75 -35.02 7.03
C GLY A 204 -24.87 -34.06 6.63
N TYR A 205 -25.83 -33.87 7.54
CA TYR A 205 -26.96 -32.97 7.35
C TYR A 205 -26.56 -31.50 7.57
N GLY A 206 -26.89 -30.62 6.63
CA GLY A 206 -26.72 -29.18 6.81
C GLY A 206 -27.57 -28.66 7.97
N ILE A 207 -28.90 -28.72 7.83
CA ILE A 207 -29.86 -28.44 8.91
C ILE A 207 -30.70 -29.70 9.14
N TYR A 208 -30.72 -30.20 10.37
CA TYR A 208 -31.37 -31.46 10.72
C TYR A 208 -32.37 -31.30 11.85
N LEU A 209 -33.64 -31.64 11.58
CA LEU A 209 -34.72 -31.69 12.56
C LEU A 209 -35.14 -33.14 12.76
N TYR A 210 -35.11 -33.59 14.01
CA TYR A 210 -35.58 -34.92 14.37
C TYR A 210 -36.15 -34.98 15.78
N ASP A 211 -36.61 -36.18 16.17
CA ASP A 211 -37.17 -36.48 17.48
C ASP A 211 -38.34 -35.55 17.82
N THR A 212 -39.32 -35.47 16.92
CA THR A 212 -40.53 -34.63 17.08
C THR A 212 -40.32 -33.11 17.16
N SER A 213 -39.15 -32.58 16.75
CA SER A 213 -38.92 -31.12 16.59
C SER A 213 -39.95 -30.46 15.65
N SER A 214 -40.85 -29.66 16.22
CA SER A 214 -42.07 -29.17 15.58
C SER A 214 -42.28 -27.66 15.75
N ASN A 215 -43.11 -27.07 14.89
CA ASN A 215 -43.44 -25.64 14.95
C ASN A 215 -42.22 -24.71 14.77
N ASN A 216 -41.15 -25.16 14.14
CA ASN A 216 -39.96 -24.36 13.86
C ASN A 216 -40.11 -23.62 12.52
N ARG A 217 -39.48 -22.44 12.43
CA ARG A 217 -39.42 -21.65 11.19
C ARG A 217 -37.99 -21.49 10.72
N ILE A 218 -37.69 -22.04 9.55
CA ILE A 218 -36.37 -22.05 8.92
C ILE A 218 -36.45 -21.22 7.64
N PHE A 219 -35.82 -20.04 7.62
CA PHE A 219 -35.93 -19.14 6.48
C PHE A 219 -34.72 -18.29 6.16
N ASN A 220 -34.54 -17.91 4.89
CA ASN A 220 -33.41 -17.09 4.44
C ASN A 220 -32.03 -17.65 4.80
N ASN A 221 -31.90 -18.97 4.95
CA ASN A 221 -30.59 -19.59 5.15
C ASN A 221 -29.95 -19.93 3.80
N THR A 222 -28.63 -19.88 3.75
CA THR A 222 -27.81 -20.33 2.61
C THR A 222 -27.14 -21.63 2.98
N ILE A 223 -27.45 -22.72 2.30
CA ILE A 223 -26.94 -24.08 2.54
C ILE A 223 -26.16 -24.53 1.31
N LEU A 224 -24.87 -24.82 1.46
CA LEU A 224 -23.95 -25.11 0.35
C LEU A 224 -23.14 -26.39 0.58
N ASN A 225 -22.99 -27.21 -0.45
CA ASN A 225 -22.04 -28.33 -0.47
C ASN A 225 -22.22 -29.33 0.71
N CYS A 226 -23.46 -29.59 1.12
CA CYS A 226 -23.73 -30.55 2.19
C CYS A 226 -23.99 -31.97 1.64
N TYR A 227 -24.04 -33.01 2.48
CA TYR A 227 -24.55 -34.31 2.02
C TYR A 227 -26.06 -34.24 1.77
N TYR A 228 -26.82 -33.81 2.78
CA TYR A 228 -28.20 -33.34 2.63
C TYR A 228 -28.29 -31.87 3.03
N GLY A 229 -29.13 -31.09 2.36
CA GLY A 229 -29.30 -29.66 2.68
C GLY A 229 -30.07 -29.45 3.98
N ILE A 230 -31.40 -29.66 3.93
CA ILE A 230 -32.32 -29.58 5.08
C ILE A 230 -33.06 -30.91 5.22
N SER A 231 -33.07 -31.47 6.42
CA SER A 231 -33.65 -32.78 6.71
C SER A 231 -34.65 -32.73 7.84
N LEU A 232 -35.85 -33.27 7.62
CA LEU A 232 -36.89 -33.46 8.63
C LEU A 232 -37.19 -34.96 8.75
N ILE A 233 -37.00 -35.52 9.95
CA ILE A 233 -37.12 -36.97 10.17
C ILE A 233 -37.89 -37.26 11.46
N GLY A 234 -38.64 -38.36 11.50
CA GLY A 234 -39.03 -39.00 12.77
C GLY A 234 -40.11 -38.25 13.55
N GLY A 235 -41.28 -38.08 12.94
CA GLY A 235 -42.45 -37.51 13.58
C GLY A 235 -42.45 -35.98 13.70
N THR A 236 -41.51 -35.29 13.04
CA THR A 236 -41.47 -33.82 13.00
C THR A 236 -42.67 -33.27 12.23
N GLU A 237 -43.32 -32.24 12.78
CA GLU A 237 -44.55 -31.69 12.22
C GLU A 237 -44.67 -30.17 12.34
N ASN A 238 -45.53 -29.58 11.50
CA ASN A 238 -45.90 -28.17 11.57
C ASN A 238 -44.71 -27.19 11.44
N ASN A 239 -43.61 -27.59 10.81
CA ASN A 239 -42.48 -26.71 10.54
C ASN A 239 -42.67 -25.94 9.23
N THR A 240 -42.10 -24.73 9.14
CA THR A 240 -42.11 -23.91 7.92
C THR A 240 -40.69 -23.72 7.41
N ILE A 241 -40.41 -24.22 6.21
CA ILE A 241 -39.15 -24.12 5.50
C ILE A 241 -39.38 -23.24 4.28
N ILE A 242 -38.92 -21.99 4.37
CA ILE A 242 -39.27 -20.95 3.39
C ILE A 242 -38.07 -20.12 2.97
N ALA A 243 -37.93 -19.78 1.69
CA ALA A 243 -36.94 -18.80 1.24
C ALA A 243 -35.46 -19.19 1.55
N ASN A 244 -35.16 -20.49 1.66
CA ASN A 244 -33.79 -20.96 1.84
C ASN A 244 -33.13 -21.23 0.49
N GLY A 245 -31.86 -20.86 0.33
CA GLY A 245 -31.05 -21.20 -0.85
C GLY A 245 -30.23 -22.45 -0.56
N ILE A 246 -30.51 -23.55 -1.25
CA ILE A 246 -29.90 -24.87 -1.02
C ILE A 246 -29.21 -25.35 -2.30
N GLN A 247 -27.89 -25.47 -2.26
CA GLN A 247 -27.11 -25.73 -3.47
C GLN A 247 -26.01 -26.78 -3.28
N ASN A 248 -25.78 -27.54 -4.34
CA ASN A 248 -24.72 -28.54 -4.46
C ASN A 248 -24.72 -29.60 -3.34
N SER A 249 -25.89 -29.91 -2.77
CA SER A 249 -25.97 -31.08 -1.90
C SER A 249 -25.66 -32.33 -2.70
N THR A 250 -24.78 -33.20 -2.19
CA THR A 250 -24.40 -34.43 -2.91
C THR A 250 -25.57 -35.42 -3.02
N SER A 251 -26.53 -35.34 -2.09
CA SER A 251 -27.85 -35.94 -2.17
C SER A 251 -28.94 -34.85 -2.21
N TYR A 252 -30.16 -35.13 -1.73
CA TYR A 252 -31.29 -34.20 -1.81
C TYR A 252 -31.03 -32.88 -1.07
N GLY A 253 -31.51 -31.79 -1.66
CA GLY A 253 -31.46 -30.47 -1.03
C GLY A 253 -32.44 -30.39 0.15
N ILE A 254 -33.63 -30.97 0.01
CA ILE A 254 -34.60 -31.12 1.11
C ILE A 254 -35.05 -32.59 1.17
N ILE A 255 -35.02 -33.17 2.36
CA ILE A 255 -35.51 -34.53 2.61
C ILE A 255 -36.46 -34.57 3.81
N SER A 256 -37.55 -35.32 3.67
CA SER A 256 -38.62 -35.45 4.64
C SER A 256 -39.03 -36.92 4.79
N ILE A 257 -38.89 -37.51 5.98
CA ILE A 257 -39.16 -38.95 6.21
C ILE A 257 -39.98 -39.14 7.48
N ASN A 258 -41.16 -39.77 7.35
CA ASN A 258 -42.09 -40.02 8.45
C ASN A 258 -42.46 -38.72 9.19
N THR A 259 -42.92 -37.73 8.43
CA THR A 259 -43.26 -36.38 8.91
C THR A 259 -44.62 -35.96 8.33
N LYS A 260 -45.23 -34.91 8.88
CA LYS A 260 -46.52 -34.41 8.38
C LYS A 260 -46.70 -32.91 8.63
N ASN A 261 -47.58 -32.28 7.85
CA ASN A 261 -47.98 -30.89 8.00
C ASN A 261 -46.82 -29.87 7.97
N ASN A 262 -45.67 -30.23 7.38
CA ASN A 262 -44.59 -29.27 7.16
C ASN A 262 -44.80 -28.53 5.83
N ASP A 263 -44.42 -27.25 5.80
CA ASP A 263 -44.55 -26.38 4.64
C ASP A 263 -43.18 -26.13 4.00
N PHE A 264 -43.05 -26.44 2.71
CA PHE A 264 -41.86 -26.20 1.90
C PHE A 264 -42.22 -25.33 0.70
N TYR A 265 -41.91 -24.03 0.72
CA TYR A 265 -42.21 -23.13 -0.39
C TYR A 265 -41.21 -21.97 -0.48
N ALA A 266 -41.10 -21.34 -1.66
CA ALA A 266 -40.15 -20.26 -1.96
C ALA A 266 -38.66 -20.61 -1.74
N ASN A 267 -38.31 -21.88 -1.54
CA ASN A 267 -36.90 -22.28 -1.44
C ASN A 267 -36.26 -22.34 -2.83
N ILE A 268 -34.98 -22.03 -2.92
CA ILE A 268 -34.20 -22.10 -4.16
C ILE A 268 -33.34 -23.36 -4.10
N LEU A 269 -33.63 -24.35 -4.94
CA LEU A 269 -32.89 -25.60 -5.01
C LEU A 269 -32.08 -25.67 -6.32
N ALA A 270 -30.76 -25.77 -6.20
CA ALA A 270 -29.87 -25.84 -7.35
C ALA A 270 -28.80 -26.94 -7.23
N LYS A 271 -28.71 -27.78 -8.26
CA LYS A 271 -27.64 -28.78 -8.41
C LYS A 271 -27.52 -29.77 -7.25
N ASN A 272 -28.62 -30.01 -6.54
CA ASN A 272 -28.67 -31.04 -5.51
C ASN A 272 -28.89 -32.41 -6.18
N ASN A 273 -28.47 -33.49 -5.53
CA ASN A 273 -28.69 -34.86 -6.00
C ASN A 273 -28.21 -35.13 -7.46
N GLY A 274 -27.10 -34.49 -7.84
CA GLY A 274 -26.55 -34.60 -9.19
C GLY A 274 -27.30 -33.82 -10.28
N ALA A 275 -28.30 -33.02 -9.93
CA ALA A 275 -29.01 -32.16 -10.88
C ALA A 275 -28.05 -31.16 -11.56
N ASN A 276 -28.39 -30.79 -12.79
CA ASN A 276 -27.71 -29.71 -13.51
C ASN A 276 -28.73 -28.62 -13.88
N ASN A 277 -28.49 -27.83 -14.93
CA ASN A 277 -29.43 -26.77 -15.32
C ASN A 277 -30.60 -27.28 -16.19
N THR A 278 -30.68 -28.59 -16.42
CA THR A 278 -31.72 -29.26 -17.20
C THR A 278 -32.40 -30.33 -16.34
N TYR A 279 -33.72 -30.25 -16.26
CA TYR A 279 -34.55 -31.19 -15.52
C TYR A 279 -34.30 -32.64 -15.98
N SER A 280 -34.18 -33.54 -15.00
CA SER A 280 -34.06 -34.98 -15.22
C SER A 280 -34.77 -35.73 -14.11
N VAL A 281 -35.60 -36.70 -14.49
CA VAL A 281 -36.33 -37.56 -13.54
C VAL A 281 -35.41 -38.36 -12.62
N GLY A 282 -34.15 -38.60 -13.04
CA GLY A 282 -33.14 -39.30 -12.24
C GLY A 282 -32.42 -38.41 -11.23
N HIS A 283 -32.63 -37.09 -11.27
CA HIS A 283 -31.94 -36.09 -10.45
C HIS A 283 -32.92 -35.14 -9.77
N ILE A 284 -34.07 -35.66 -9.33
CA ILE A 284 -35.02 -34.89 -8.52
C ILE A 284 -34.30 -34.38 -7.26
N GLN A 285 -34.44 -33.08 -6.97
CA GLN A 285 -33.65 -32.41 -5.94
C GLN A 285 -34.20 -32.55 -4.52
N ALA A 286 -35.40 -33.14 -4.35
CA ALA A 286 -36.06 -33.31 -3.07
C ALA A 286 -36.70 -34.70 -2.89
N TYR A 287 -36.85 -35.11 -1.63
CA TYR A 287 -37.43 -36.39 -1.25
C TYR A 287 -38.43 -36.24 -0.11
N ASP A 288 -39.61 -36.84 -0.23
CA ASP A 288 -40.68 -36.78 0.76
C ASP A 288 -41.44 -38.10 0.84
N LEU A 289 -41.35 -38.75 2.01
CA LEU A 289 -42.12 -39.94 2.40
C LEU A 289 -43.17 -39.62 3.49
N GLY A 290 -43.47 -38.35 3.71
CA GLY A 290 -44.46 -37.85 4.65
C GLY A 290 -45.72 -37.30 3.98
N THR A 291 -46.54 -36.62 4.77
CA THR A 291 -47.75 -35.90 4.32
C THR A 291 -47.58 -34.39 4.54
N ASN A 292 -46.74 -33.79 3.71
CA ASN A 292 -46.35 -32.38 3.82
C ASN A 292 -46.96 -31.53 2.68
N ARG A 293 -46.63 -30.24 2.61
CA ARG A 293 -47.05 -29.33 1.53
C ARG A 293 -45.83 -28.73 0.85
N TRP A 294 -45.77 -28.83 -0.47
CA TRP A 294 -44.68 -28.30 -1.31
C TRP A 294 -45.06 -27.01 -2.05
N ASP A 295 -46.29 -26.56 -1.85
CA ASP A 295 -46.80 -25.29 -2.31
C ASP A 295 -47.82 -24.75 -1.31
N VAL A 296 -47.76 -23.45 -1.03
CA VAL A 296 -48.63 -22.75 -0.07
C VAL A 296 -49.11 -21.45 -0.70
N GLY A 297 -50.42 -21.21 -0.67
CA GLY A 297 -51.01 -19.97 -1.20
C GLY A 297 -50.82 -19.76 -2.71
N GLY A 298 -50.59 -20.84 -3.47
CA GLY A 298 -50.32 -20.78 -4.91
C GLY A 298 -48.85 -20.60 -5.27
N TYR A 299 -47.93 -20.70 -4.30
CA TYR A 299 -46.49 -20.56 -4.52
C TYR A 299 -45.74 -21.81 -4.03
N GLY A 300 -44.93 -22.37 -4.92
CA GLY A 300 -44.04 -23.49 -4.68
C GLY A 300 -42.59 -23.06 -4.53
N ASN A 301 -41.66 -23.93 -4.88
CA ASN A 301 -40.22 -23.75 -4.78
C ASN A 301 -39.61 -23.41 -6.15
N CYS A 302 -38.42 -22.81 -6.13
CA CYS A 302 -37.63 -22.50 -7.32
C CYS A 302 -36.62 -23.61 -7.60
N TRP A 303 -36.87 -24.42 -8.63
CA TRP A 303 -36.01 -25.52 -9.03
C TRP A 303 -35.10 -25.11 -10.20
N ARG A 304 -33.80 -25.01 -9.97
CA ARG A 304 -32.86 -24.45 -10.97
C ARG A 304 -32.74 -25.28 -12.25
N ASP A 305 -33.11 -26.55 -12.22
CA ASP A 305 -33.18 -27.46 -13.36
C ASP A 305 -34.47 -27.29 -14.19
N LEU A 306 -35.48 -26.56 -13.67
CA LEU A 306 -36.75 -26.31 -14.34
C LEU A 306 -36.86 -24.82 -14.73
N GLN A 307 -36.78 -24.51 -16.03
CA GLN A 307 -36.57 -23.14 -16.53
C GLN A 307 -37.70 -22.60 -17.42
N THR A 308 -38.68 -23.42 -17.81
CA THR A 308 -39.71 -23.00 -18.78
C THR A 308 -40.81 -22.19 -18.11
N ASP A 309 -40.79 -20.90 -18.40
CA ASP A 309 -41.81 -19.92 -18.05
C ASP A 309 -42.03 -19.09 -19.34
N PRO A 310 -42.84 -19.58 -20.29
CA PRO A 310 -43.03 -18.99 -21.61
C PRO A 310 -43.73 -17.63 -21.62
N ASN A 311 -44.53 -17.32 -20.59
CA ASN A 311 -45.23 -16.05 -20.45
C ASN A 311 -44.46 -15.02 -19.60
N ASP A 312 -43.30 -15.41 -19.04
CA ASP A 312 -42.40 -14.61 -18.21
C ASP A 312 -43.11 -13.95 -17.00
N ASP A 313 -44.11 -14.63 -16.44
CA ASP A 313 -44.84 -14.16 -15.26
C ASP A 313 -44.16 -14.52 -13.93
N GLY A 314 -43.05 -15.27 -13.99
CA GLY A 314 -42.29 -15.71 -12.83
C GLY A 314 -42.81 -16.99 -12.19
N MET A 315 -43.83 -17.62 -12.77
CA MET A 315 -44.30 -18.96 -12.44
C MET A 315 -43.82 -19.94 -13.52
N VAL A 316 -43.60 -21.19 -13.12
CA VAL A 316 -43.29 -22.24 -14.09
C VAL A 316 -44.61 -22.89 -14.52
N ASP A 317 -44.84 -22.97 -15.84
CA ASP A 317 -46.05 -23.55 -16.46
C ASP A 317 -46.07 -25.10 -16.41
N GLY A 318 -45.74 -25.69 -15.26
CA GLY A 318 -45.69 -27.13 -15.01
C GLY A 318 -45.39 -27.47 -13.55
N THR A 319 -45.53 -28.74 -13.17
CA THR A 319 -45.28 -29.20 -11.79
C THR A 319 -43.87 -29.76 -11.63
N TYR A 320 -43.37 -29.85 -10.39
CA TYR A 320 -42.10 -30.52 -10.06
C TYR A 320 -42.36 -31.74 -9.17
N PRO A 321 -41.99 -32.96 -9.57
CA PRO A 321 -42.20 -34.16 -8.76
C PRO A 321 -41.23 -34.22 -7.57
N ILE A 322 -41.69 -34.76 -6.45
CA ILE A 322 -40.86 -35.03 -5.27
C ILE A 322 -40.64 -36.54 -5.16
N SER A 323 -39.40 -36.96 -4.91
CA SER A 323 -39.07 -38.39 -4.82
C SER A 323 -39.64 -39.04 -3.56
N GLY A 324 -39.85 -40.37 -3.58
CA GLY A 324 -40.22 -41.17 -2.40
C GLY A 324 -41.72 -41.44 -2.26
N GLY A 325 -42.55 -40.42 -2.41
CA GLY A 325 -44.01 -40.52 -2.21
C GLY A 325 -44.83 -39.99 -3.40
N THR A 326 -46.06 -39.55 -3.10
CA THR A 326 -46.97 -38.93 -4.07
C THR A 326 -46.93 -37.40 -4.03
N MET A 327 -45.99 -36.81 -3.29
CA MET A 327 -45.87 -35.38 -3.13
C MET A 327 -45.34 -34.73 -4.41
N ILE A 328 -45.89 -33.56 -4.72
CA ILE A 328 -45.58 -32.79 -5.93
C ILE A 328 -45.61 -31.32 -5.53
N ASP A 329 -44.67 -30.53 -6.05
CA ASP A 329 -44.78 -29.08 -6.05
C ASP A 329 -45.66 -28.68 -7.25
N GLN A 330 -46.88 -28.23 -6.96
CA GLN A 330 -47.87 -27.89 -7.99
C GLN A 330 -47.67 -26.50 -8.61
N HIS A 331 -46.95 -25.62 -7.92
CA HIS A 331 -46.82 -24.22 -8.31
C HIS A 331 -45.36 -23.75 -8.28
N PRO A 332 -44.42 -24.41 -8.99
CA PRO A 332 -43.02 -24.01 -8.95
C PRO A 332 -42.84 -22.56 -9.43
N VAL A 333 -41.94 -21.84 -8.75
CA VAL A 333 -41.67 -20.42 -9.04
C VAL A 333 -40.34 -20.26 -9.75
N LYS A 334 -40.18 -19.19 -10.52
CA LYS A 334 -38.94 -18.82 -11.20
C LYS A 334 -38.42 -17.52 -10.63
N MET A 335 -37.22 -17.57 -10.07
CA MET A 335 -36.51 -16.39 -9.59
C MET A 335 -35.23 -16.16 -10.39
N ASN A 336 -35.06 -14.95 -10.92
CA ASN A 336 -33.88 -14.57 -11.67
C ASN A 336 -33.53 -13.09 -11.50
N VAL A 337 -32.24 -12.76 -11.56
CA VAL A 337 -31.74 -11.41 -11.75
C VAL A 337 -30.68 -11.41 -12.82
N THR A 338 -30.88 -10.57 -13.83
CA THR A 338 -29.93 -10.43 -14.94
C THR A 338 -29.34 -9.04 -14.92
N VAL A 339 -28.02 -8.96 -15.09
CA VAL A 339 -27.35 -7.70 -15.39
C VAL A 339 -27.36 -7.56 -16.90
N SER A 340 -28.11 -6.58 -17.41
CA SER A 340 -28.20 -6.26 -18.84
C SER A 340 -27.12 -5.28 -19.28
N TRP A 341 -26.68 -4.40 -18.38
CA TRP A 341 -25.52 -3.55 -18.56
C TRP A 341 -24.70 -3.46 -17.28
N PRO A 342 -23.38 -3.64 -17.36
CA PRO A 342 -22.63 -3.98 -18.57
C PRO A 342 -22.88 -5.43 -19.01
N THR A 343 -22.71 -5.69 -20.32
CA THR A 343 -22.91 -7.02 -20.91
C THR A 343 -21.74 -7.97 -20.61
N GLU A 344 -20.55 -7.42 -20.38
CA GLU A 344 -19.38 -8.20 -20.00
C GLU A 344 -19.28 -8.37 -18.49
N LYS A 345 -18.79 -9.54 -18.04
CA LYS A 345 -18.57 -9.81 -16.62
C LYS A 345 -17.54 -8.87 -15.97
N THR A 346 -16.58 -8.38 -16.75
CA THR A 346 -15.57 -7.41 -16.31
C THR A 346 -15.62 -6.20 -17.24
N THR A 347 -15.77 -5.00 -16.68
CA THR A 347 -15.90 -3.76 -17.46
C THR A 347 -14.91 -2.70 -16.95
N TYR A 348 -14.30 -1.98 -17.89
CA TYR A 348 -13.31 -0.95 -17.62
C TYR A 348 -13.96 0.43 -17.64
N THR A 349 -13.59 1.30 -16.70
CA THR A 349 -14.10 2.68 -16.64
C THR A 349 -13.08 3.63 -16.01
N LYS A 350 -13.23 4.93 -16.25
CA LYS A 350 -12.48 5.98 -15.56
C LYS A 350 -13.31 6.70 -14.50
N LEU A 351 -14.60 6.36 -14.40
CA LEU A 351 -15.56 7.03 -13.54
C LEU A 351 -15.53 6.47 -12.11
N SER A 352 -15.78 7.32 -11.12
CA SER A 352 -15.98 6.91 -9.73
C SER A 352 -17.42 6.45 -9.43
N TYR A 353 -18.31 6.53 -10.43
CA TYR A 353 -19.69 6.04 -10.37
C TYR A 353 -20.08 5.44 -11.72
N VAL A 354 -20.89 4.38 -11.69
CA VAL A 354 -21.39 3.74 -12.91
C VAL A 354 -22.82 3.25 -12.71
N ASN A 355 -23.68 3.40 -13.73
CA ASN A 355 -25.04 2.87 -13.69
C ASN A 355 -25.03 1.40 -14.10
N VAL A 356 -25.41 0.48 -13.23
CA VAL A 356 -25.66 -0.92 -13.58
C VAL A 356 -27.16 -1.09 -13.82
N SER A 357 -27.57 -1.81 -14.86
CA SER A 357 -28.99 -2.03 -15.15
C SER A 357 -29.30 -3.46 -15.50
N GLY A 358 -30.56 -3.86 -15.31
CA GLY A 358 -30.96 -5.24 -15.51
C GLY A 358 -32.43 -5.49 -15.37
N THR A 359 -32.79 -6.76 -15.45
CA THR A 359 -34.14 -7.23 -15.13
C THR A 359 -34.11 -8.18 -13.95
N ALA A 360 -35.25 -8.30 -13.27
CA ALA A 360 -35.47 -9.29 -12.24
C ALA A 360 -36.87 -9.87 -12.40
N ILE A 361 -37.00 -11.17 -12.20
CA ILE A 361 -38.24 -11.92 -12.30
C ILE A 361 -38.38 -12.74 -11.02
N ASP A 362 -39.59 -12.75 -10.48
CA ASP A 362 -39.99 -13.57 -9.34
C ASP A 362 -41.52 -13.67 -9.29
N GLY A 363 -42.06 -14.89 -9.28
CA GLY A 363 -43.50 -15.15 -9.23
C GLY A 363 -44.15 -14.77 -7.90
N ILE A 364 -43.37 -14.56 -6.83
CA ILE A 364 -43.87 -14.16 -5.49
C ILE A 364 -43.98 -12.63 -5.36
N GLY A 365 -43.23 -11.89 -6.17
CA GLY A 365 -43.23 -10.43 -6.23
C GLY A 365 -42.01 -9.81 -5.54
N ILE A 366 -41.33 -8.92 -6.26
CA ILE A 366 -40.08 -8.29 -5.83
C ILE A 366 -40.37 -7.04 -4.99
N ILE A 367 -39.87 -6.99 -3.75
CA ILE A 367 -39.93 -5.78 -2.91
C ILE A 367 -38.88 -4.77 -3.35
N LYS A 368 -37.63 -5.22 -3.54
CA LYS A 368 -36.51 -4.30 -3.85
C LYS A 368 -35.34 -4.99 -4.55
N VAL A 369 -34.60 -4.19 -5.31
CA VAL A 369 -33.30 -4.55 -5.86
C VAL A 369 -32.25 -3.63 -5.26
N VAL A 370 -31.15 -4.20 -4.77
CA VAL A 370 -30.05 -3.46 -4.15
C VAL A 370 -28.72 -3.91 -4.76
N TRP A 371 -27.76 -3.01 -4.84
CA TRP A 371 -26.39 -3.34 -5.20
C TRP A 371 -25.51 -3.29 -3.96
N TYR A 372 -24.46 -4.10 -3.96
CA TYR A 372 -23.42 -4.16 -2.95
C TYR A 372 -22.07 -4.13 -3.64
N ASN A 373 -21.26 -3.11 -3.39
CA ASN A 373 -19.87 -3.10 -3.78
C ASN A 373 -19.03 -3.71 -2.65
N GLU A 374 -18.59 -4.95 -2.85
CA GLU A 374 -17.82 -5.75 -1.88
C GLU A 374 -16.49 -5.09 -1.54
N ASP A 375 -15.89 -4.40 -2.51
CA ASP A 375 -14.60 -3.74 -2.41
C ASP A 375 -14.64 -2.40 -1.66
N LEU A 376 -15.84 -1.89 -1.39
CA LEU A 376 -16.09 -0.68 -0.61
C LEU A 376 -16.89 -0.96 0.67
N ASP A 377 -17.35 -2.19 0.87
CA ASP A 377 -18.36 -2.55 1.87
C ASP A 377 -19.56 -1.57 1.87
N LEU A 378 -20.08 -1.29 0.67
CA LEU A 378 -21.10 -0.25 0.48
C LEU A 378 -22.30 -0.78 -0.29
N TYR A 379 -23.50 -0.49 0.23
CA TYR A 379 -24.77 -0.83 -0.38
C TYR A 379 -25.45 0.40 -0.99
N GLY A 380 -26.30 0.18 -1.99
CA GLY A 380 -27.26 1.16 -2.44
C GLY A 380 -28.50 0.53 -3.08
N ASN A 381 -29.56 1.31 -3.15
CA ASN A 381 -30.81 0.87 -3.77
C ASN A 381 -30.74 1.06 -5.29
N CYS A 382 -31.34 0.14 -6.02
CA CYS A 382 -31.67 0.35 -7.43
C CYS A 382 -33.04 1.05 -7.52
N SER A 383 -33.22 1.81 -8.60
CA SER A 383 -34.53 2.32 -9.01
C SER A 383 -35.25 1.25 -9.82
N GLY A 384 -36.50 0.91 -9.45
CA GLY A 384 -37.29 -0.15 -10.08
C GLY A 384 -37.03 -1.55 -9.52
N THR A 385 -37.94 -2.49 -9.81
CA THR A 385 -37.89 -3.88 -9.34
C THR A 385 -37.71 -4.85 -10.50
N SER A 386 -38.69 -4.99 -11.39
CA SER A 386 -38.62 -5.91 -12.54
C SER A 386 -37.65 -5.43 -13.62
N SER A 387 -37.58 -4.12 -13.84
CA SER A 387 -36.49 -3.47 -14.57
C SER A 387 -35.85 -2.49 -13.61
N TRP A 388 -34.54 -2.60 -13.43
CA TRP A 388 -33.84 -1.91 -12.36
C TRP A 388 -32.58 -1.21 -12.87
N ILE A 389 -32.23 -0.09 -12.23
CA ILE A 389 -30.99 0.65 -12.47
C ILE A 389 -30.39 1.06 -11.12
N GLY A 390 -29.13 0.68 -10.86
CA GLY A 390 -28.37 1.05 -9.68
C GLY A 390 -27.19 1.95 -10.05
N ASN A 391 -27.04 3.10 -9.39
CA ASN A 391 -25.84 3.92 -9.52
C ASN A 391 -24.80 3.50 -8.49
N VAL A 392 -23.80 2.75 -8.95
CA VAL A 392 -22.80 2.10 -8.09
C VAL A 392 -21.57 2.98 -7.95
N LYS A 393 -21.18 3.25 -6.71
CA LYS A 393 -19.91 3.93 -6.39
C LYS A 393 -18.73 2.98 -6.60
N LEU A 394 -17.65 3.47 -7.19
CA LEU A 394 -16.42 2.72 -7.46
C LEU A 394 -15.22 3.33 -6.74
N ARG A 395 -14.27 2.48 -6.31
CA ARG A 395 -12.90 2.87 -5.93
C ARG A 395 -11.94 2.69 -7.11
N GLN A 396 -10.78 3.34 -7.04
CA GLN A 396 -9.67 3.02 -7.96
C GLN A 396 -9.27 1.55 -7.75
N GLY A 397 -9.11 0.82 -8.85
CA GLY A 397 -8.86 -0.62 -8.84
C GLY A 397 -10.10 -1.45 -9.12
N TYR A 398 -10.10 -2.67 -8.58
CA TYR A 398 -11.18 -3.63 -8.70
C TYR A 398 -12.39 -3.24 -7.84
N ASN A 399 -13.58 -3.51 -8.39
CA ASN A 399 -14.87 -3.34 -7.74
C ASN A 399 -15.75 -4.54 -8.11
N ASN A 400 -15.90 -5.50 -7.20
CA ASN A 400 -16.82 -6.62 -7.33
C ASN A 400 -18.18 -6.18 -6.80
N VAL A 401 -19.16 -6.12 -7.70
CA VAL A 401 -20.50 -5.63 -7.40
C VAL A 401 -21.48 -6.79 -7.48
N THR A 402 -22.17 -7.05 -6.38
CA THR A 402 -23.26 -8.03 -6.31
C THR A 402 -24.59 -7.29 -6.31
N ILE A 403 -25.48 -7.67 -7.21
CA ILE A 403 -26.88 -7.21 -7.26
C ILE A 403 -27.73 -8.24 -6.54
N PHE A 404 -28.54 -7.81 -5.58
CA PHE A 404 -29.49 -8.64 -4.85
C PHE A 404 -30.92 -8.24 -5.19
N VAL A 405 -31.75 -9.24 -5.44
CA VAL A 405 -33.22 -9.13 -5.53
C VAL A 405 -33.81 -9.76 -4.28
N ILE A 406 -34.77 -9.06 -3.68
CA ILE A 406 -35.46 -9.51 -2.47
C ILE A 406 -36.95 -9.53 -2.75
N ASP A 407 -37.58 -10.69 -2.55
CA ASP A 407 -39.02 -10.88 -2.75
C ASP A 407 -39.86 -10.53 -1.52
N ASN A 408 -41.19 -10.67 -1.64
CA ASN A 408 -42.17 -10.44 -0.59
C ASN A 408 -42.05 -11.36 0.63
N LEU A 409 -41.40 -12.52 0.46
CA LEU A 409 -41.20 -13.53 1.50
C LEU A 409 -39.78 -13.48 2.09
N GLY A 410 -38.93 -12.59 1.58
CA GLY A 410 -37.57 -12.33 2.01
C GLY A 410 -36.50 -13.15 1.27
N ALA A 411 -36.87 -14.00 0.32
CA ALA A 411 -35.92 -14.78 -0.46
C ALA A 411 -34.99 -13.85 -1.24
N ARG A 412 -33.73 -14.26 -1.35
CA ARG A 412 -32.67 -13.45 -1.94
C ARG A 412 -32.06 -14.16 -3.13
N PHE A 413 -32.05 -13.50 -4.27
CA PHE A 413 -31.31 -13.94 -5.45
C PHE A 413 -30.24 -12.91 -5.80
N SER A 414 -29.14 -13.35 -6.41
CA SER A 414 -28.06 -12.42 -6.76
C SER A 414 -27.39 -12.69 -8.09
N SER A 415 -26.80 -11.64 -8.65
CA SER A 415 -25.93 -11.69 -9.82
C SER A 415 -24.74 -10.77 -9.60
N LYS A 416 -23.60 -11.09 -10.22
CA LYS A 416 -22.34 -10.37 -10.00
C LYS A 416 -21.82 -9.76 -11.28
N VAL A 417 -21.22 -8.58 -11.14
CA VAL A 417 -20.47 -7.88 -12.19
C VAL A 417 -19.22 -7.24 -11.60
N ARG A 418 -18.15 -7.14 -12.37
CA ARG A 418 -16.89 -6.53 -11.94
C ARG A 418 -16.60 -5.26 -12.74
N PHE A 419 -16.24 -4.20 -12.04
CA PHE A 419 -15.65 -3.00 -12.65
C PHE A 419 -14.18 -2.88 -12.28
N ILE A 420 -13.38 -2.40 -13.23
CA ILE A 420 -12.01 -1.95 -13.00
C ILE A 420 -11.98 -0.46 -13.31
N SER A 421 -11.80 0.36 -12.29
CA SER A 421 -11.72 1.83 -12.42
C SER A 421 -10.29 2.31 -12.29
N SER A 422 -9.76 3.00 -13.30
CA SER A 422 -8.42 3.63 -13.20
C SER A 422 -8.30 4.88 -14.07
N ASN A 423 -7.73 5.93 -13.49
CA ASN A 423 -7.26 7.13 -14.21
C ASN A 423 -5.72 7.21 -14.34
N VAL A 424 -5.01 6.19 -13.84
CA VAL A 424 -3.55 6.11 -13.89
C VAL A 424 -3.14 5.42 -15.18
N GLY A 425 -2.43 6.16 -16.05
CA GLY A 425 -1.93 5.62 -17.32
C GLY A 425 -0.53 4.98 -17.24
N PRO A 426 -0.02 4.46 -18.37
CA PRO A 426 1.29 3.79 -18.44
C PRO A 426 2.50 4.64 -18.03
N SER A 427 3.47 4.09 -17.33
CA SER A 427 4.77 4.71 -17.12
C SER A 427 5.69 4.43 -18.31
N ILE A 428 6.44 5.43 -18.77
CA ILE A 428 7.43 5.30 -19.85
C ILE A 428 8.77 5.83 -19.33
N VAL A 429 9.82 5.02 -19.40
CA VAL A 429 11.19 5.39 -18.97
C VAL A 429 12.22 4.93 -19.99
N SER A 430 13.33 5.66 -20.12
CA SER A 430 14.48 5.30 -20.95
C SER A 430 15.72 5.05 -20.11
N SER A 431 16.58 4.11 -20.50
CA SER A 431 17.81 3.78 -19.75
C SER A 431 18.87 4.89 -19.76
N GLY A 432 18.80 5.83 -20.72
CA GLY A 432 19.70 7.00 -20.80
C GLY A 432 19.06 8.33 -20.38
N GLY A 433 17.82 8.33 -19.87
CA GLY A 433 17.08 9.55 -19.60
C GLY A 433 16.55 10.24 -20.87
N SER A 434 16.08 11.49 -20.73
CA SER A 434 15.39 12.22 -21.81
C SER A 434 16.32 12.92 -22.81
N SER A 435 17.61 13.10 -22.47
CA SER A 435 18.61 13.74 -23.32
C SER A 435 19.89 12.93 -23.30
N ILE A 436 20.25 12.35 -24.44
CA ILE A 436 21.35 11.40 -24.57
C ILE A 436 22.32 11.92 -25.63
N TYR A 437 23.60 11.97 -25.29
CA TYR A 437 24.68 12.28 -26.21
C TYR A 437 25.51 11.02 -26.42
N THR A 438 25.86 10.71 -27.66
CA THR A 438 26.60 9.48 -27.99
C THR A 438 27.47 9.68 -29.22
N ASN A 439 28.67 9.11 -29.21
CA ASN A 439 29.52 8.96 -30.39
C ASN A 439 29.39 7.58 -31.05
N VAL A 440 28.45 6.75 -30.57
CA VAL A 440 28.10 5.47 -31.17
C VAL A 440 26.91 5.66 -32.10
N GLN A 441 27.12 5.41 -33.40
CA GLN A 441 26.09 5.59 -34.43
C GLN A 441 24.86 4.68 -34.19
N THR A 442 25.06 3.47 -33.66
CA THR A 442 23.98 2.51 -33.39
C THR A 442 24.01 2.10 -31.91
N PRO A 443 23.36 2.86 -31.00
CA PRO A 443 23.45 2.64 -29.56
C PRO A 443 22.60 1.46 -29.08
N SER A 444 23.13 0.24 -29.21
CA SER A 444 22.42 -1.03 -28.92
C SER A 444 22.08 -1.28 -27.45
N ASN A 445 22.56 -0.45 -26.53
CA ASN A 445 22.33 -0.55 -25.08
C ASN A 445 21.19 0.35 -24.57
N LEU A 446 20.58 1.16 -25.43
CA LEU A 446 19.50 2.07 -25.04
C LEU A 446 18.14 1.37 -25.15
N THR A 447 17.39 1.37 -24.04
CA THR A 447 16.07 0.74 -23.96
C THR A 447 15.02 1.71 -23.48
N VAL A 448 13.84 1.64 -24.07
CA VAL A 448 12.61 2.26 -23.59
C VAL A 448 11.78 1.18 -22.93
N LYS A 449 11.40 1.39 -21.67
CA LYS A 449 10.53 0.50 -20.91
C LYS A 449 9.21 1.19 -20.66
N VAL A 450 8.14 0.55 -21.10
CA VAL A 450 6.77 0.90 -20.78
C VAL A 450 6.26 -0.10 -19.76
N SER A 451 5.70 0.39 -18.67
CA SER A 451 5.02 -0.42 -17.66
C SER A 451 3.67 0.16 -17.32
N CYS A 452 2.69 -0.68 -17.00
CA CYS A 452 1.36 -0.21 -16.62
C CYS A 452 0.75 -1.12 -15.55
N ALA A 453 -0.16 -0.57 -14.75
CA ALA A 453 -0.92 -1.34 -13.77
C ALA A 453 -1.88 -2.33 -14.45
N TYR A 454 -2.38 -1.96 -15.63
CA TYR A 454 -3.30 -2.72 -16.49
C TYR A 454 -2.68 -2.95 -17.86
N ASP A 455 -3.30 -3.80 -18.68
CA ASP A 455 -2.72 -4.17 -19.96
C ASP A 455 -2.57 -2.96 -20.88
N ILE A 456 -1.42 -2.90 -21.55
CA ILE A 456 -1.12 -1.92 -22.58
C ILE A 456 -1.83 -2.37 -23.85
N THR A 457 -2.59 -1.50 -24.51
CA THR A 457 -3.24 -1.81 -25.80
C THR A 457 -2.29 -1.54 -26.97
N TYR A 458 -1.63 -0.40 -26.96
CA TYR A 458 -0.68 -0.03 -28.02
C TYR A 458 0.43 0.89 -27.51
N VAL A 459 1.59 0.76 -28.14
CA VAL A 459 2.71 1.71 -28.03
C VAL A 459 2.99 2.27 -29.42
N ASN A 460 2.93 3.59 -29.59
CA ASN A 460 3.35 4.23 -30.83
C ASN A 460 4.74 4.83 -30.69
N LEU A 461 5.59 4.54 -31.67
CA LEU A 461 6.97 5.01 -31.77
C LEU A 461 7.08 5.90 -33.00
N THR A 462 7.47 7.16 -32.82
CA THR A 462 7.65 8.13 -33.91
C THR A 462 9.06 8.69 -33.85
N TRP A 463 9.86 8.38 -34.86
CA TRP A 463 11.22 8.89 -34.99
C TRP A 463 11.24 10.26 -35.64
N HIS A 464 12.19 11.08 -35.23
CA HIS A 464 12.47 12.37 -35.86
C HIS A 464 13.96 12.49 -36.16
N ILE A 465 14.27 13.03 -37.34
CA ILE A 465 15.61 13.42 -37.77
C ILE A 465 15.60 14.94 -37.87
N GLY A 466 16.36 15.61 -36.99
CA GLY A 466 16.20 17.03 -36.75
C GLY A 466 14.74 17.36 -36.36
N ASN A 467 14.09 18.20 -37.17
CA ASN A 467 12.69 18.60 -36.99
C ASN A 467 11.67 17.81 -37.84
N VAL A 468 12.13 16.83 -38.63
CA VAL A 468 11.26 16.08 -39.55
C VAL A 468 10.81 14.78 -38.88
N ALA A 469 9.50 14.55 -38.81
CA ALA A 469 8.90 13.33 -38.28
C ALA A 469 8.82 12.23 -39.35
N GLU A 470 9.20 11.02 -39.00
CA GLU A 470 8.91 9.82 -39.78
C GLU A 470 7.51 9.26 -39.45
N PRO A 471 6.95 8.37 -40.30
CA PRO A 471 5.69 7.70 -39.99
C PRO A 471 5.73 6.95 -38.65
N ALA A 472 4.69 7.15 -37.84
CA ALA A 472 4.57 6.46 -36.55
C ALA A 472 4.36 4.95 -36.77
N VAL A 473 5.09 4.14 -35.99
CA VAL A 473 4.88 2.70 -35.91
C VAL A 473 4.00 2.40 -34.70
N SER A 474 2.83 1.81 -34.93
CA SER A 474 1.94 1.37 -33.87
C SER A 474 2.16 -0.11 -33.56
N VAL A 475 2.52 -0.42 -32.32
CA VAL A 475 2.79 -1.78 -31.86
C VAL A 475 1.66 -2.21 -30.91
N PRO A 476 0.82 -3.19 -31.29
CA PRO A 476 -0.14 -3.76 -30.35
C PRO A 476 0.63 -4.54 -29.28
N VAL A 477 0.23 -4.36 -28.03
CA VAL A 477 0.83 -5.04 -26.88
C VAL A 477 -0.24 -5.89 -26.21
N SER A 478 0.16 -7.04 -25.70
CA SER A 478 -0.69 -7.86 -24.82
C SER A 478 0.08 -8.09 -23.52
N GLY A 479 -0.36 -7.41 -22.47
CA GLY A 479 0.26 -7.45 -21.14
C GLY A 479 0.71 -6.09 -20.60
N LYS A 480 1.34 -6.13 -19.43
CA LYS A 480 1.66 -4.94 -18.61
C LYS A 480 2.99 -4.27 -18.90
N TYR A 481 3.82 -4.88 -19.75
CA TYR A 481 5.19 -4.44 -19.98
C TYR A 481 5.52 -4.47 -21.47
N TYR A 482 6.24 -3.46 -21.94
CA TYR A 482 6.81 -3.43 -23.27
C TYR A 482 8.20 -2.83 -23.23
N ASN A 483 9.18 -3.51 -23.82
CA ASN A 483 10.55 -3.04 -23.90
C ASN A 483 10.93 -2.85 -25.37
N TYR A 484 11.45 -1.69 -25.72
CA TYR A 484 11.97 -1.37 -27.04
C TYR A 484 13.45 -1.01 -26.94
N THR A 485 14.31 -1.81 -27.57
CA THR A 485 15.74 -1.51 -27.69
C THR A 485 15.96 -0.67 -28.93
N ILE A 486 16.60 0.49 -28.78
CA ILE A 486 16.98 1.35 -29.90
C ILE A 486 18.20 0.70 -30.56
N ALA A 487 17.99 0.05 -31.70
CA ALA A 487 19.04 -0.59 -32.50
C ALA A 487 19.19 0.05 -33.90
N ARG A 488 18.83 1.33 -34.00
CA ARG A 488 18.83 2.12 -35.23
C ARG A 488 20.11 2.95 -35.35
N SER A 489 20.63 3.09 -36.57
CA SER A 489 21.66 4.06 -36.91
C SER A 489 21.12 5.49 -36.82
N LEU A 490 21.79 6.33 -36.03
CA LEU A 490 21.49 7.75 -35.87
C LEU A 490 22.11 8.57 -37.01
N ASN A 491 21.45 9.66 -37.36
CA ASN A 491 22.02 10.67 -38.25
C ASN A 491 22.87 11.64 -37.44
N ASP A 492 23.90 12.21 -38.06
CA ASP A 492 24.74 13.21 -37.42
C ASP A 492 23.91 14.39 -36.90
N GLY A 493 24.19 14.82 -35.68
CA GLY A 493 23.40 15.83 -34.97
C GLY A 493 22.16 15.30 -34.28
N GLN A 494 21.08 16.09 -34.30
CA GLN A 494 19.90 15.87 -33.46
C GLN A 494 18.93 14.83 -34.04
N ASN A 495 18.60 13.83 -33.23
CA ASN A 495 17.56 12.84 -33.46
C ASN A 495 16.60 12.87 -32.26
N SER A 496 15.37 12.39 -32.42
CA SER A 496 14.51 12.11 -31.26
C SER A 496 13.52 10.97 -31.50
N LEU A 497 13.13 10.29 -30.43
CA LEU A 497 12.09 9.28 -30.43
C LEU A 497 10.94 9.74 -29.53
N ASN A 498 9.78 9.91 -30.14
CA ASN A 498 8.51 10.12 -29.44
C ASN A 498 7.85 8.78 -29.17
N VAL A 499 7.55 8.52 -27.90
CA VAL A 499 6.89 7.30 -27.43
C VAL A 499 5.56 7.69 -26.82
N THR A 500 4.47 7.11 -27.34
CA THR A 500 3.17 7.15 -26.67
C THR A 500 2.75 5.73 -26.28
N ALA A 501 2.16 5.57 -25.11
CA ALA A 501 1.61 4.30 -24.67
C ALA A 501 0.18 4.51 -24.17
N THR A 502 -0.70 3.58 -24.54
CA THR A 502 -2.10 3.59 -24.14
C THR A 502 -2.46 2.26 -23.49
N ASP A 503 -3.12 2.31 -22.33
CA ASP A 503 -3.66 1.13 -21.66
C ASP A 503 -5.06 0.74 -22.17
N ILE A 504 -5.55 -0.42 -21.71
CA ILE A 504 -6.89 -0.97 -22.02
C ILE A 504 -8.04 -0.08 -21.56
N LEU A 505 -7.78 0.86 -20.65
CA LEU A 505 -8.73 1.87 -20.19
C LEU A 505 -8.69 3.14 -21.07
N GLY A 506 -7.80 3.21 -22.05
CA GLY A 506 -7.58 4.38 -22.90
C GLY A 506 -6.84 5.52 -22.19
N ASN A 507 -6.08 5.25 -21.14
CA ASN A 507 -5.18 6.24 -20.54
C ASN A 507 -3.90 6.33 -21.35
N VAL A 508 -3.54 7.56 -21.74
CA VAL A 508 -2.39 7.81 -22.62
C VAL A 508 -1.26 8.49 -21.86
N ARG A 509 -0.02 8.09 -22.15
CA ARG A 509 1.21 8.71 -21.64
C ARG A 509 2.21 8.92 -22.77
N TYR A 510 3.07 9.91 -22.61
CA TYR A 510 3.98 10.39 -23.65
C TYR A 510 5.38 10.66 -23.07
N LEU A 511 6.42 10.29 -23.82
CA LEU A 511 7.82 10.61 -23.55
C LEU A 511 8.54 10.97 -24.86
N ASN A 512 9.27 12.09 -24.86
CA ASN A 512 10.24 12.43 -25.90
C ASN A 512 11.65 12.09 -25.40
N ILE A 513 12.40 11.36 -26.20
CA ILE A 513 13.82 11.05 -25.96
C ILE A 513 14.63 11.76 -27.04
N SER A 514 15.46 12.72 -26.64
CA SER A 514 16.40 13.39 -27.53
C SER A 514 17.73 12.62 -27.56
N LEU A 515 18.21 12.32 -28.77
CA LEU A 515 19.49 11.67 -29.02
C LEU A 515 20.35 12.54 -29.93
N VAL A 516 21.49 12.99 -29.43
CA VAL A 516 22.48 13.73 -30.22
C VAL A 516 23.62 12.78 -30.54
N TYR A 517 23.76 12.46 -31.82
CA TYR A 517 24.90 11.69 -32.32
C TYR A 517 25.99 12.67 -32.77
N ASP A 518 27.17 12.53 -32.21
CA ASP A 518 28.30 13.42 -32.47
C ASP A 518 29.62 12.64 -32.44
N VAL A 519 30.41 12.74 -33.50
CA VAL A 519 31.73 12.10 -33.64
C VAL A 519 32.86 13.13 -33.72
N THR A 520 32.52 14.41 -33.64
CA THR A 520 33.51 15.49 -33.70
C THR A 520 34.22 15.56 -32.37
N ALA A 521 35.55 15.47 -32.38
CA ALA A 521 36.32 15.65 -31.15
C ALA A 521 36.36 17.14 -30.77
N PRO A 522 36.27 17.46 -29.46
CA PRO A 522 36.43 18.83 -29.00
C PRO A 522 37.85 19.34 -29.30
N GLY A 523 37.95 20.63 -29.60
CA GLY A 523 39.19 21.36 -29.78
C GLY A 523 39.35 22.51 -28.77
N ILE A 524 40.58 22.98 -28.60
CA ILE A 524 40.87 24.18 -27.80
C ILE A 524 40.86 25.40 -28.72
N VAL A 525 39.92 26.31 -28.50
CA VAL A 525 39.74 27.52 -29.31
C VAL A 525 40.65 28.64 -28.83
N SER A 526 40.78 28.82 -27.51
CA SER A 526 41.62 29.85 -26.94
C SER A 526 42.03 29.51 -25.50
N VAL A 527 43.21 29.99 -25.11
CA VAL A 527 43.79 29.82 -23.77
C VAL A 527 44.22 31.18 -23.23
N PHE A 528 43.97 31.40 -21.94
CA PHE A 528 44.57 32.48 -21.15
C PHE A 528 45.42 31.86 -20.02
N PRO A 529 46.61 32.42 -19.71
CA PRO A 529 47.27 33.52 -20.42
C PRO A 529 47.80 33.09 -21.80
N PRO A 530 47.79 33.96 -22.82
CA PRO A 530 48.11 33.60 -24.22
C PRO A 530 49.60 33.58 -24.58
N GLY A 531 50.52 33.65 -23.59
CA GLY A 531 51.96 33.81 -23.82
C GLY A 531 52.84 32.87 -22.98
N PRO A 532 54.15 32.79 -23.28
CA PRO A 532 55.06 31.85 -22.63
C PRO A 532 55.41 32.20 -21.18
N ILE A 533 55.05 33.39 -20.71
CA ILE A 533 55.35 33.87 -19.36
C ILE A 533 54.06 34.25 -18.64
N ALA A 534 53.88 33.74 -17.41
CA ALA A 534 52.72 34.05 -16.57
C ALA A 534 53.13 34.47 -15.14
N PRO A 535 52.32 35.29 -14.44
CA PRO A 535 52.51 35.54 -13.01
C PRO A 535 52.37 34.26 -12.17
N THR A 536 53.01 34.22 -11.00
CA THR A 536 52.91 33.08 -10.06
C THR A 536 51.52 32.88 -9.46
N ASN A 537 50.66 33.91 -9.50
CA ASN A 537 49.26 33.88 -9.07
C ASN A 537 48.27 33.83 -10.26
N THR A 538 48.70 33.36 -11.43
CA THR A 538 47.85 33.26 -12.62
C THR A 538 46.69 32.25 -12.44
N TYR A 539 45.62 32.45 -13.21
CA TYR A 539 44.56 31.48 -13.46
C TYR A 539 44.51 31.18 -14.96
N PHE A 540 43.79 30.12 -15.33
CA PHE A 540 43.64 29.71 -16.72
C PHE A 540 42.20 29.89 -17.18
N ILE A 541 42.00 30.35 -18.41
CA ILE A 541 40.71 30.27 -19.09
C ILE A 541 40.91 29.46 -20.35
N ILE A 542 40.18 28.37 -20.50
CA ILE A 542 40.22 27.52 -21.69
C ILE A 542 38.82 27.52 -22.30
N LYS A 543 38.72 27.96 -23.56
CA LYS A 543 37.51 27.88 -24.36
C LYS A 543 37.61 26.68 -25.30
N PHE A 544 36.65 25.78 -25.21
CA PHE A 544 36.53 24.63 -26.10
C PHE A 544 35.66 24.96 -27.32
N SER A 545 35.79 24.19 -28.40
CA SER A 545 34.98 24.32 -29.62
C SER A 545 33.51 24.00 -29.37
N GLU A 546 33.21 23.21 -28.34
CA GLU A 546 31.90 22.63 -28.06
C GLU A 546 31.70 22.33 -26.56
N PRO A 547 30.47 21.98 -26.12
CA PRO A 547 30.20 21.68 -24.72
C PRO A 547 30.95 20.44 -24.24
N MET A 548 31.66 20.58 -23.12
CA MET A 548 32.42 19.49 -22.51
C MET A 548 31.62 18.74 -21.45
N LYS A 549 31.89 17.43 -21.30
CA LYS A 549 31.50 16.69 -20.10
C LYS A 549 32.39 17.13 -18.94
N GLN A 550 31.95 18.14 -18.21
CA GLN A 550 32.74 18.86 -17.21
C GLN A 550 33.47 17.96 -16.20
N SER A 551 32.88 16.81 -15.84
CA SER A 551 33.47 15.86 -14.89
C SER A 551 34.69 15.11 -15.42
N THR A 552 34.95 15.10 -16.73
CA THR A 552 36.12 14.44 -17.32
C THR A 552 37.25 15.42 -17.59
N VAL A 553 37.00 16.71 -17.45
CA VAL A 553 37.98 17.76 -17.73
C VAL A 553 38.88 17.95 -16.54
N HIS A 554 40.15 17.58 -16.71
CA HIS A 554 41.16 17.68 -15.69
C HIS A 554 42.45 18.27 -16.26
N LEU A 555 43.06 19.13 -15.45
CA LEU A 555 44.35 19.72 -15.72
C LEU A 555 45.42 18.98 -14.90
N ASP A 556 46.43 18.45 -15.57
CA ASP A 556 47.63 17.97 -14.90
C ASP A 556 48.60 19.15 -14.70
N LEU A 557 48.62 19.70 -13.48
CA LEU A 557 49.59 20.71 -13.01
C LEU A 557 50.68 20.06 -12.12
N GLY A 558 50.90 18.76 -12.26
CA GLY A 558 51.63 17.96 -11.27
C GLY A 558 50.86 17.86 -9.94
N ASN A 559 51.55 17.96 -8.80
CA ASN A 559 50.96 17.83 -7.46
C ASN A 559 50.13 19.05 -6.99
N ILE A 560 49.75 19.98 -7.89
CA ILE A 560 49.01 21.20 -7.55
C ILE A 560 47.54 21.00 -7.87
N SER A 561 46.68 20.99 -6.85
CA SER A 561 45.23 20.95 -7.05
C SER A 561 44.70 22.28 -7.63
N ALA A 562 43.58 22.23 -8.34
CA ALA A 562 42.93 23.40 -8.90
C ALA A 562 41.40 23.33 -8.72
N SER A 563 40.77 24.50 -8.68
CA SER A 563 39.31 24.67 -8.72
C SER A 563 38.86 25.01 -10.14
N TYR A 564 37.71 24.48 -10.56
CA TYR A 564 37.18 24.61 -11.92
C TYR A 564 35.83 25.32 -11.89
N TYR A 565 35.69 26.36 -12.70
CA TYR A 565 34.47 27.17 -12.80
C TYR A 565 34.03 27.22 -14.26
N TRP A 566 32.81 26.77 -14.53
CA TRP A 566 32.32 26.59 -15.90
C TRP A 566 31.32 27.68 -16.30
N THR A 567 31.40 28.12 -17.55
CA THR A 567 30.39 28.95 -18.20
C THR A 567 30.30 28.54 -19.66
N GLY A 568 29.23 27.84 -20.03
CA GLY A 568 29.09 27.22 -21.35
C GLY A 568 30.27 26.30 -21.68
N ASN A 569 30.92 26.54 -22.82
CA ASN A 569 32.06 25.75 -23.30
C ASN A 569 33.41 26.29 -22.81
N THR A 570 33.40 27.11 -21.75
CA THR A 570 34.60 27.75 -21.21
C THR A 570 34.79 27.34 -19.75
N VAL A 571 36.02 26.95 -19.40
CA VAL A 571 36.42 26.68 -18.02
C VAL A 571 37.43 27.71 -17.55
N THR A 572 37.21 28.24 -16.35
CA THR A 572 38.20 28.99 -15.58
C THR A 572 38.80 28.07 -14.53
N ILE A 573 40.12 27.91 -14.56
CA ILE A 573 40.86 27.01 -13.67
C ILE A 573 41.75 27.85 -12.77
N VAL A 574 41.57 27.72 -11.46
CA VAL A 574 42.31 28.49 -10.46
C VAL A 574 43.16 27.52 -9.64
N PRO A 575 44.50 27.58 -9.72
CA PRO A 575 45.38 26.82 -8.84
C PRO A 575 45.09 27.11 -7.36
N THR A 576 45.07 26.07 -6.53
CA THR A 576 44.80 26.19 -5.08
C THR A 576 46.00 26.70 -4.28
N SER A 577 47.18 26.81 -4.91
CA SER A 577 48.39 27.37 -4.33
C SER A 577 49.15 28.20 -5.37
N VAL A 578 49.94 29.14 -4.88
CA VAL A 578 50.80 29.99 -5.73
C VAL A 578 51.84 29.12 -6.45
N LEU A 579 51.99 29.34 -7.75
CA LEU A 579 52.97 28.61 -8.56
C LEU A 579 54.39 29.04 -8.20
N LYS A 580 55.35 28.11 -8.31
CA LYS A 580 56.78 28.42 -8.06
C LYS A 580 57.27 29.37 -9.14
N ALA A 581 58.02 30.41 -8.76
CA ALA A 581 58.65 31.35 -9.70
C ALA A 581 59.73 30.66 -10.56
N ASP A 582 59.98 31.22 -11.75
CA ASP A 582 60.98 30.74 -12.72
C ASP A 582 60.90 29.24 -13.05
N LYS A 583 59.68 28.69 -13.05
CA LYS A 583 59.44 27.27 -13.29
C LYS A 583 58.60 27.09 -14.54
N ALA A 584 59.07 26.25 -15.45
CA ALA A 584 58.28 25.76 -16.57
C ALA A 584 57.21 24.77 -16.10
N TYR A 585 55.98 24.99 -16.55
CA TYR A 585 54.82 24.14 -16.32
C TYR A 585 54.32 23.59 -17.65
N PHE A 586 54.02 22.29 -17.66
CA PHE A 586 53.43 21.56 -18.79
C PHE A 586 52.04 21.10 -18.37
N LEU A 587 51.02 21.61 -19.04
CA LEU A 587 49.63 21.37 -18.68
C LEU A 587 49.04 20.39 -19.69
N ALA A 588 48.89 19.13 -19.32
CA ALA A 588 48.11 18.19 -20.12
C ALA A 588 46.62 18.44 -19.83
N ILE A 589 45.85 18.76 -20.86
CA ILE A 589 44.40 18.91 -20.76
C ILE A 589 43.77 17.62 -21.24
N ASN A 590 43.10 16.93 -20.33
CA ASN A 590 42.29 15.76 -20.65
C ASN A 590 40.82 16.11 -20.49
N GLY A 591 39.96 15.47 -21.27
CA GLY A 591 38.53 15.69 -21.23
C GLY A 591 37.83 15.10 -22.44
N THR A 592 36.52 14.93 -22.31
CA THR A 592 35.64 14.52 -23.39
C THR A 592 34.51 15.53 -23.56
N ASP A 593 33.94 15.61 -24.76
CA ASP A 593 32.65 16.27 -24.95
C ASP A 593 31.51 15.49 -24.24
N LEU A 594 30.27 15.94 -24.45
CA LEU A 594 29.08 15.27 -23.92
C LEU A 594 28.83 13.88 -24.56
N ALA A 595 29.24 13.68 -25.82
CA ALA A 595 29.08 12.45 -26.58
C ALA A 595 30.15 11.38 -26.27
N GLY A 596 31.23 11.76 -25.59
CA GLY A 596 32.36 10.92 -25.22
C GLY A 596 33.58 11.02 -26.15
N ASN A 597 33.61 11.96 -27.11
CA ASN A 597 34.79 12.17 -27.93
C ASN A 597 35.88 12.86 -27.10
N ALA A 598 37.06 12.27 -27.08
CA ALA A 598 38.18 12.79 -26.31
C ALA A 598 38.83 13.98 -27.03
N LEU A 599 39.34 14.93 -26.24
CA LEU A 599 40.30 15.91 -26.74
C LEU A 599 41.47 15.18 -27.43
N PRO A 600 42.00 15.71 -28.54
CA PRO A 600 43.16 15.12 -29.21
C PRO A 600 44.33 14.91 -28.25
N SER A 601 44.96 13.73 -28.35
CA SER A 601 46.13 13.36 -27.54
C SER A 601 47.23 14.41 -27.66
N GLY A 602 47.77 14.86 -26.52
CA GLY A 602 48.85 15.85 -26.48
C GLY A 602 48.39 17.31 -26.48
N SER A 603 47.09 17.56 -26.26
CA SER A 603 46.56 18.91 -26.00
C SER A 603 47.23 19.51 -24.75
N THR A 604 48.29 20.30 -24.99
CA THR A 604 49.15 20.83 -23.94
C THR A 604 49.27 22.34 -23.99
N ILE A 605 49.39 22.97 -22.82
CA ILE A 605 49.80 24.36 -22.67
C ILE A 605 51.13 24.37 -21.93
N THR A 606 52.11 25.10 -22.45
CA THR A 606 53.39 25.30 -21.77
C THR A 606 53.58 26.77 -21.46
N PHE A 607 53.93 27.08 -20.21
CA PHE A 607 54.34 28.42 -19.80
C PHE A 607 55.40 28.34 -18.70
N THR A 608 56.13 29.43 -18.51
CA THR A 608 57.08 29.61 -17.43
C THR A 608 56.56 30.73 -16.52
N THR A 609 56.59 30.53 -15.22
CA THR A 609 56.26 31.60 -14.28
C THR A 609 57.37 32.66 -14.27
N ALA A 610 57.02 33.94 -14.15
CA ALA A 610 58.02 35.01 -14.07
C ALA A 610 58.99 34.80 -12.89
N ALA A 611 60.26 35.15 -13.10
CA ALA A 611 61.28 35.09 -12.05
C ALA A 611 61.02 36.11 -10.93
N SER A 612 61.23 35.68 -9.68
CA SER A 612 61.13 36.52 -8.48
C SER A 612 62.27 37.54 -8.42
N ALA A 613 61.96 38.77 -8.04
CA ALA A 613 62.92 39.85 -7.83
C ALA A 613 63.22 40.09 -6.33
N THR A 614 64.35 40.72 -6.06
CA THR A 614 64.80 41.11 -4.72
C THR A 614 65.05 42.62 -4.70
N VAL A 615 64.53 43.31 -3.69
CA VAL A 615 64.79 44.73 -3.46
C VAL A 615 65.58 44.89 -2.19
N TYR A 616 66.71 45.57 -2.24
CA TYR A 616 67.57 45.81 -1.09
C TYR A 616 68.05 47.26 -1.05
N GLY A 617 68.51 47.72 0.10
CA GLY A 617 68.96 49.10 0.26
C GLY A 617 69.48 49.38 1.67
N ARG A 618 69.69 50.65 1.97
CA ARG A 618 70.14 51.13 3.28
C ARG A 618 69.31 52.32 3.73
N VAL A 619 69.07 52.44 5.04
CA VAL A 619 68.36 53.55 5.67
C VAL A 619 69.30 54.26 6.65
N ASP A 620 69.43 55.56 6.48
CA ASP A 620 70.29 56.45 7.26
C ASP A 620 69.48 57.60 7.88
N ASP A 621 70.03 58.30 8.87
CA ASP A 621 69.48 59.56 9.39
C ASP A 621 70.00 60.75 8.54
N MET A 622 69.48 61.96 8.79
CA MET A 622 69.94 63.17 8.09
C MET A 622 71.40 63.56 8.41
N ASN A 623 72.04 62.91 9.39
CA ASN A 623 73.46 63.09 9.72
C ASN A 623 74.35 62.00 9.07
N GLY A 624 73.76 61.06 8.33
CA GLY A 624 74.46 59.96 7.65
C GLY A 624 74.72 58.72 8.51
N ASN A 625 74.19 58.65 9.74
CA ASN A 625 74.32 57.46 10.59
C ASN A 625 73.28 56.40 10.19
N PRO A 626 73.61 55.09 10.25
CA PRO A 626 72.65 54.03 9.97
C PRO A 626 71.49 54.05 10.95
N VAL A 627 70.28 53.85 10.43
CA VAL A 627 69.09 53.71 11.25
C VAL A 627 68.76 52.23 11.40
N GLU A 628 69.15 51.64 12.53
CA GLU A 628 68.81 50.26 12.90
C GLU A 628 67.32 50.13 13.25
N GLY A 629 66.66 49.03 12.85
CA GLY A 629 65.29 48.72 13.26
C GLY A 629 64.22 49.64 12.69
N ALA A 630 64.47 50.32 11.57
CA ALA A 630 63.42 50.95 10.77
C ALA A 630 62.64 49.86 10.02
N GLN A 631 61.30 49.95 10.03
CA GLN A 631 60.45 49.06 9.27
C GLN A 631 60.40 49.50 7.81
N VAL A 632 60.75 48.59 6.90
CA VAL A 632 60.65 48.77 5.44
C VAL A 632 59.52 47.89 4.93
N SER A 633 58.55 48.49 4.24
CA SER A 633 57.41 47.82 3.63
C SER A 633 57.41 48.02 2.13
N LEU A 634 57.18 46.93 1.38
CA LEU A 634 57.10 46.94 -0.07
C LEU A 634 56.16 45.83 -0.55
N GLY A 635 55.13 46.17 -1.32
CA GLY A 635 54.25 45.17 -1.95
C GLY A 635 53.54 44.23 -0.97
N GLY A 636 53.22 44.70 0.24
CA GLY A 636 52.60 43.89 1.31
C GLY A 636 53.58 43.04 2.12
N LYS A 637 54.88 43.07 1.80
CA LYS A 637 55.94 42.45 2.58
C LYS A 637 56.63 43.49 3.45
N THR A 638 57.12 43.06 4.61
CA THR A 638 57.88 43.92 5.52
C THR A 638 59.18 43.27 5.95
N THR A 639 60.17 44.08 6.24
CA THR A 639 61.42 43.71 6.89
C THR A 639 61.86 44.86 7.80
N THR A 640 62.89 44.65 8.61
CA THR A 640 63.50 45.68 9.45
C THR A 640 64.96 45.87 9.10
N THR A 641 65.45 47.11 9.14
CA THR A 641 66.85 47.40 8.87
C THR A 641 67.77 46.81 9.93
N ALA A 642 68.92 46.28 9.51
CA ALA A 642 69.97 45.77 10.40
C ALA A 642 70.75 46.92 11.08
N SER A 643 71.68 46.59 11.97
CA SER A 643 72.48 47.57 12.73
C SER A 643 73.35 48.50 11.86
N ASP A 644 73.67 48.06 10.64
CA ASP A 644 74.36 48.87 9.63
C ASP A 644 73.42 49.66 8.71
N GLY A 645 72.11 49.61 8.97
CA GLY A 645 71.04 50.28 8.22
C GLY A 645 70.54 49.49 7.00
N SER A 646 71.10 48.33 6.68
CA SER A 646 70.75 47.57 5.47
C SER A 646 69.41 46.82 5.58
N TYR A 647 68.73 46.61 4.45
CA TYR A 647 67.52 45.78 4.36
C TYR A 647 67.46 45.02 3.02
N SER A 648 66.71 43.91 3.01
CA SER A 648 66.38 43.14 1.79
C SER A 648 64.96 42.58 1.86
N ILE A 649 64.21 42.66 0.76
CA ILE A 649 62.88 42.09 0.57
C ILE A 649 62.91 41.24 -0.71
N GLU A 650 62.74 39.93 -0.55
CA GLU A 650 62.81 38.94 -1.63
C GLU A 650 61.42 38.50 -2.13
N ASN A 651 61.40 37.73 -3.23
CA ASN A 651 60.21 37.11 -3.80
C ASN A 651 59.17 38.12 -4.30
N LEU A 652 59.61 39.23 -4.88
CA LEU A 652 58.74 40.24 -5.45
C LEU A 652 58.41 39.88 -6.91
N ALA A 653 57.16 40.09 -7.32
CA ALA A 653 56.80 40.00 -8.72
C ALA A 653 57.36 41.22 -9.47
N ALA A 654 57.42 41.17 -10.80
CA ALA A 654 57.71 42.37 -11.57
C ALA A 654 56.57 43.38 -11.43
N GLY A 655 56.89 44.65 -11.21
CA GLY A 655 55.87 45.67 -11.06
C GLY A 655 56.38 46.97 -10.47
N ASN A 656 55.49 47.97 -10.43
CA ASN A 656 55.71 49.21 -9.70
C ASN A 656 55.31 48.99 -8.24
N TYR A 657 56.21 49.34 -7.33
CA TYR A 657 55.98 49.24 -5.90
C TYR A 657 56.26 50.57 -5.23
N THR A 658 55.49 50.90 -4.19
CA THR A 658 55.81 52.00 -3.28
C THR A 658 56.53 51.42 -2.07
N ILE A 659 57.81 51.76 -1.92
CA ILE A 659 58.57 51.46 -0.71
C ILE A 659 58.18 52.46 0.38
N THR A 660 57.91 51.99 1.58
CA THR A 660 57.62 52.81 2.75
C THR A 660 58.60 52.46 3.86
N VAL A 661 59.33 53.44 4.36
CA VAL A 661 60.26 53.29 5.48
C VAL A 661 59.76 54.11 6.66
N SER A 662 59.63 53.47 7.83
CA SER A 662 59.12 54.13 9.03
C SER A 662 59.86 53.68 10.29
N LYS A 663 60.03 54.60 11.24
CA LYS A 663 60.58 54.33 12.57
C LYS A 663 59.99 55.32 13.57
N VAL A 664 59.65 54.84 14.77
CA VAL A 664 59.15 55.71 15.85
C VAL A 664 60.19 56.81 16.13
N GLY A 665 59.73 58.07 16.19
CA GLY A 665 60.60 59.23 16.34
C GLY A 665 61.06 59.88 15.02
N TYR A 666 60.82 59.24 13.88
CA TYR A 666 61.20 59.75 12.55
C TYR A 666 59.98 60.00 11.66
N ALA A 667 60.12 60.89 10.68
CA ALA A 667 59.12 61.05 9.62
C ALA A 667 59.14 59.84 8.66
N THR A 668 57.96 59.38 8.23
CA THR A 668 57.85 58.27 7.28
C THR A 668 58.24 58.72 5.87
N VAL A 669 59.07 57.94 5.19
CA VAL A 669 59.50 58.18 3.80
C VAL A 669 58.85 57.16 2.87
N THR A 670 58.36 57.64 1.74
CA THR A 670 57.83 56.79 0.66
C THR A 670 58.48 57.12 -0.68
N GLU A 671 58.71 56.10 -1.51
CA GLU A 671 59.18 56.26 -2.90
C GLU A 671 58.54 55.18 -3.79
N THR A 672 58.23 55.52 -5.04
CA THR A 672 57.82 54.51 -6.03
C THR A 672 59.04 54.02 -6.81
N ILE A 673 59.24 52.71 -6.85
CA ILE A 673 60.28 52.03 -7.61
C ILE A 673 59.67 51.05 -8.61
N TYR A 674 60.35 50.85 -9.73
CA TYR A 674 60.02 49.78 -10.68
C TYR A 674 60.95 48.59 -10.45
N VAL A 675 60.38 47.41 -10.28
CA VAL A 675 61.10 46.15 -10.11
C VAL A 675 60.88 45.30 -11.35
N ALA A 676 61.93 45.06 -12.12
CA ALA A 676 61.89 44.15 -13.25
C ALA A 676 61.92 42.67 -12.79
N ALA A 677 61.39 41.75 -13.61
CA ALA A 677 61.38 40.32 -13.30
C ALA A 677 62.81 39.79 -13.07
N GLY A 678 63.01 39.00 -12.01
CA GLY A 678 64.32 38.42 -11.67
C GLY A 678 65.40 39.43 -11.22
N ALA A 679 65.07 40.73 -11.12
CA ALA A 679 66.06 41.75 -10.81
C ALA A 679 66.42 41.80 -9.33
N SER A 680 67.69 42.06 -9.03
CA SER A 680 68.14 42.52 -7.72
C SER A 680 68.25 44.04 -7.75
N VAL A 681 67.24 44.74 -7.25
CA VAL A 681 67.13 46.20 -7.32
C VAL A 681 67.65 46.81 -6.03
N GLN A 682 68.80 47.49 -6.11
CA GLN A 682 69.26 48.34 -5.04
C GLN A 682 68.51 49.67 -5.07
N VAL A 683 67.83 50.01 -3.98
CA VAL A 683 67.21 51.33 -3.80
C VAL A 683 68.26 52.27 -3.23
N ALA A 684 68.33 53.49 -3.77
CA ALA A 684 69.18 54.54 -3.21
C ALA A 684 68.85 54.79 -1.73
N ASN A 685 69.88 55.07 -0.91
CA ASN A 685 69.74 55.21 0.53
C ASN A 685 68.56 56.12 0.89
N LYS A 686 67.74 55.66 1.84
CA LYS A 686 66.63 56.45 2.38
C LYS A 686 67.07 57.14 3.64
N TYR A 687 66.85 58.46 3.69
CA TYR A 687 67.21 59.28 4.82
C TYR A 687 65.94 59.57 5.63
N LEU A 688 65.95 59.19 6.91
CA LEU A 688 64.87 59.51 7.83
C LEU A 688 65.23 60.78 8.61
N GLU A 689 64.32 61.76 8.58
CA GLU A 689 64.44 62.97 9.38
C GLU A 689 63.85 62.72 10.78
N GLU A 690 64.62 63.04 11.82
CA GLU A 690 64.11 63.01 13.20
C GLU A 690 63.01 64.06 13.37
N ASN A 691 61.89 63.67 13.96
CA ASN A 691 60.84 64.63 14.29
C ASN A 691 61.35 65.51 15.43
N ALA A 692 61.94 66.66 15.10
CA ALA A 692 62.50 67.61 16.06
C ALA A 692 61.42 68.07 17.07
N GLY A 693 61.44 67.48 18.26
CA GLY A 693 60.93 68.04 19.51
C GLY A 693 59.62 68.82 19.46
N ARG A 694 58.62 68.40 18.66
CA ARG A 694 57.25 68.89 18.77
C ARG A 694 56.37 67.75 19.25
N VAL A 695 56.27 67.64 20.57
CA VAL A 695 55.06 67.08 21.19
C VAL A 695 53.91 67.97 20.73
N THR A 696 53.17 67.53 19.72
CA THR A 696 51.94 68.21 19.31
C THR A 696 50.91 68.03 20.41
N ILE A 697 50.05 69.04 20.61
CA ILE A 697 48.97 69.04 21.60
C ILE A 697 48.08 67.77 21.48
N GLU A 698 48.02 67.16 20.30
CA GLU A 698 47.34 65.88 20.05
C GLU A 698 47.93 64.68 20.83
N PHE A 699 49.24 64.65 21.09
CA PHE A 699 49.88 63.58 21.88
C PHE A 699 49.59 63.72 23.39
N ILE A 700 49.43 64.94 23.89
CA ILE A 700 49.00 65.21 25.28
C ILE A 700 47.51 64.92 25.44
N VAL A 701 46.67 65.28 24.44
CA VAL A 701 45.23 64.97 24.43
C VAL A 701 44.98 63.46 24.34
N ALA A 702 45.71 62.71 23.50
CA ALA A 702 45.58 61.26 23.41
C ALA A 702 46.00 60.54 24.71
N SER A 703 47.02 61.06 25.41
CA SER A 703 47.49 60.52 26.70
C SER A 703 46.51 60.80 27.86
N ILE A 704 45.86 61.97 27.86
CA ILE A 704 44.81 62.34 28.85
C ILE A 704 43.50 61.58 28.57
N VAL A 705 43.11 61.39 27.31
CA VAL A 705 41.94 60.60 26.93
C VAL A 705 42.13 59.11 27.26
N ALA A 706 43.33 58.56 27.10
CA ALA A 706 43.66 57.20 27.53
C ALA A 706 43.64 57.04 29.07
N MET A 707 44.11 58.04 29.83
CA MET A 707 44.01 58.05 31.30
C MET A 707 42.55 58.17 31.81
N LEU A 708 41.72 59.00 31.17
CA LEU A 708 40.29 59.14 31.50
C LEU A 708 39.48 57.89 31.08
N ALA A 709 39.85 57.20 30.00
CA ALA A 709 39.26 55.94 29.61
C ALA A 709 39.62 54.79 30.58
N LEU A 710 40.84 54.77 31.13
CA LEU A 710 41.24 53.80 32.16
C LEU A 710 40.54 54.04 33.51
N ILE A 711 40.30 55.31 33.90
CA ILE A 711 39.51 55.65 35.10
C ILE A 711 38.02 55.32 34.89
N GLY A 712 37.48 55.56 33.69
CA GLY A 712 36.10 55.20 33.33
C GLY A 712 35.86 53.69 33.26
N VAL A 713 36.82 52.91 32.75
CA VAL A 713 36.76 51.43 32.73
C VAL A 713 36.94 50.86 34.14
N GLY A 714 37.78 51.46 34.99
CA GLY A 714 37.89 51.11 36.42
C GLY A 714 36.60 51.38 37.22
N ALA A 715 35.97 52.53 36.99
CA ALA A 715 34.69 52.90 37.62
C ALA A 715 33.49 52.07 37.11
N TYR A 716 33.52 51.62 35.85
CA TYR A 716 32.51 50.72 35.28
C TYR A 716 32.67 49.27 35.77
N ILE A 717 33.91 48.80 36.00
CA ILE A 717 34.20 47.46 36.55
C ILE A 717 33.90 47.39 38.06
N LEU A 718 34.02 48.50 38.81
CA LEU A 718 33.65 48.57 40.24
C LEU A 718 32.14 48.78 40.50
N ARG A 719 31.33 49.07 39.48
CA ARG A 719 29.85 49.17 39.58
C ARG A 719 29.10 47.92 39.08
N LYS A 720 29.82 46.88 38.66
CA LYS A 720 29.27 45.61 38.13
C LYS A 720 29.80 44.35 38.83
N LYS A 721 30.21 44.47 40.09
CA LYS A 721 30.22 43.37 41.07
C LYS A 721 29.15 43.62 42.10
#